data_AF-A0A5B1BG96-F1
#
_entry.id   AF-A0A5B1BG96-F1
#
_cell.length_a   1.000
_cell.length_b   1.000
_cell.length_c   1.000
_cell.angle_alpha   90.00
_cell.angle_beta   90.00
_cell.angle_gamma   90.00
#
_symmetry.space_group_name_H-M   'P 1'
#
loop_
_entity.id
_entity.type
_entity.pdbx_description
1 polymer ?
#
loop_
_entity_poly.entity_id
_entity_poly.type
_entity_poly.pdbx_seq_one_letter_code
_entity_poly.pdbx_strand_id
1 'polypeptide(L)'
;MIFFTRLKFLLISLLIGCTALAQTPEGELKRWHKVTLSFEGPTTSETASTNPFSDYRLDVTFTNGNLTYVVPGFYAACDDAADSSCDSGNLWQVHFSPSQTGTWNWTAEFVTGSDVAINGGGASAGFMDGVTGSFDVVESDKSGRDFRSKDLGRLKYVGEHYLRHIGTSPENPNGPWFVKAGADSPENALNYVDFDATPSYNNNLNKIGSKTWQPHQQDYVAADASSYTWGNGKGTEILGMLNYLSGEGANVMSFLTWNSSGDGGAVFPHTLKVSLQEYSNTARNQQWNKVNKDRFDVSKMAQWEKVMEYADKKGIYLHFKTMETENDNLMDGNDFGRQRKLYYRELIARFGHHLALNWNLTEETTLADNVVKSTATYIKEQDPYDHNIVIHTYPDQQDQRYNPLLGSNSELTGASIQTNKSKVHNDVRRWLEKSRNAGKKWVVANDEQGSAGEGIRVSDKRVREDVLWATLMAGGTGVEYYSGYTDDDGDINGNDHRKRGNKYKEGGYALNFFNTYLQPYMTEMVSSDGITSNNNDYVFAKAGEVYAVYLPNGGSTNIDLPSGTWEVQWYNPRSGGGLSAATAVTNSISAPDTNDWVALIKGESDGTDCDNVENVTASHDAYLQGTTLFNSAELRVESGNRISYLQFDVPSTTEVITGVKLQMTVSSDGGSGLIEVFKGNSDNWTEASLSDANKPGEGAMIGSLNTTYSVGQSYTWNLSGVTAGETISLIVKQTGGNDVSFSSKEGSNAPTLLLELECNDGGGSGDCDAVTMTAVTDFPNITIAGFSPAYVDDVRNALAINAGQYKDMFAAAQGSFSGETGIYNIKLTTLTELDGESTYRVVVDGTTVGTFQNPTTTTDYAPAEVVFEDIAVANGATIQVEFNSHTNGTIPEDDITAYSRGRWTGLEFACVDGTGGDGDGDCVALEENGVVAVEAEHFASQSKSDKRKWYVLDGSGTTTPTPDPDPSHHTAASGGGYLEILPDTRVTHSDQLVAGENFSNVPGQLTIVDYKVKFSSAGKYFVWVRAYSTGTEDNGVHVGIDGTWPESGKRLQWCTGKNQWTWESKQRTDANHCGEAQKIYLDVPSAGVHTISFSLREDGFEMDKFVLSKTYTKPSGEGPDEVLVDCGTLSVDDVEANKKVKLYPNPAQNTIVVQGIAKGKATIYDTVGRKVISSVNILQSENKAIDISLIPAGVYFIVINDDTNKHALKFIKE
;
A
#
# COMPACT_ATOMS: atom_id res chain seq x y z
N MET A 1 25.46 20.01 -94.36
CA MET A 1 24.95 21.16 -93.60
C MET A 1 24.49 20.65 -92.24
N ILE A 2 25.44 20.36 -91.34
CA ILE A 2 25.22 19.69 -90.05
C ILE A 2 26.15 20.39 -89.06
N PHE A 3 25.61 21.30 -88.26
CA PHE A 3 26.30 21.95 -87.15
C PHE A 3 25.26 22.28 -86.07
N PHE A 4 24.80 21.26 -85.35
CA PHE A 4 24.01 21.44 -84.12
C PHE A 4 24.14 20.20 -83.22
N THR A 5 25.36 19.85 -82.82
CA THR A 5 25.62 18.73 -81.88
C THR A 5 26.96 18.88 -81.15
N ARG A 6 27.26 20.03 -80.54
CA ARG A 6 28.41 20.18 -79.60
C ARG A 6 28.21 21.23 -78.49
N LEU A 7 26.99 21.39 -77.97
CA LEU A 7 26.74 22.26 -76.80
C LEU A 7 25.73 21.65 -75.80
N LYS A 8 25.80 20.33 -75.58
CA LYS A 8 25.06 19.63 -74.52
C LYS A 8 25.91 18.68 -73.67
N PHE A 9 27.23 18.64 -73.91
CA PHE A 9 28.16 17.76 -73.19
C PHE A 9 29.12 18.50 -72.23
N LEU A 10 28.86 19.78 -71.94
CA LEU A 10 29.60 20.57 -70.94
C LEU A 10 28.71 21.11 -69.80
N LEU A 11 27.45 20.68 -69.73
CA LEU A 11 26.50 21.07 -68.67
C LEU A 11 25.97 19.86 -67.85
N ILE A 12 26.57 18.67 -68.01
CA ILE A 12 26.26 17.45 -67.25
C ILE A 12 27.50 17.00 -66.44
N SER A 13 28.44 17.91 -66.18
CA SER A 13 29.65 17.64 -65.37
C SER A 13 29.85 18.66 -64.25
N LEU A 14 28.83 19.46 -63.95
CA LEU A 14 28.77 20.35 -62.78
C LEU A 14 27.62 19.98 -61.83
N LEU A 15 27.21 18.71 -61.84
CA LEU A 15 26.63 18.08 -60.64
C LEU A 15 27.82 17.69 -59.77
N ILE A 16 28.41 18.68 -59.10
CA ILE A 16 29.14 18.41 -57.87
C ILE A 16 28.05 17.94 -56.92
N GLY A 17 27.90 16.62 -56.82
CA GLY A 17 27.32 16.04 -55.63
C GLY A 17 28.15 16.59 -54.49
N CYS A 18 27.58 17.50 -53.71
CA CYS A 18 27.90 17.58 -52.30
C CYS A 18 27.57 16.18 -51.78
N THR A 19 28.56 15.30 -51.81
CA THR A 19 28.61 14.21 -50.86
C THR A 19 28.55 14.90 -49.51
N ALA A 20 27.36 14.99 -48.93
CA ALA A 20 27.23 15.22 -47.51
C ALA A 20 28.14 14.17 -46.89
N LEU A 21 29.26 14.61 -46.31
CA LEU A 21 30.10 13.72 -45.52
C LEU A 21 29.14 13.14 -44.48
N ALA A 22 29.06 11.81 -44.42
CA ALA A 22 28.33 11.16 -43.34
C ALA A 22 28.81 11.80 -42.03
N GLN A 23 27.88 12.36 -41.28
CA GLN A 23 28.20 13.09 -40.07
C GLN A 23 28.93 12.15 -39.13
N THR A 24 30.15 12.51 -38.75
CA THR A 24 30.96 11.64 -37.91
C THR A 24 30.45 11.77 -36.48
N PRO A 25 29.94 10.70 -35.85
CA PRO A 25 29.58 10.76 -34.45
C PRO A 25 30.83 11.01 -33.60
N GLU A 26 30.72 11.94 -32.66
CA GLU A 26 31.77 12.28 -31.70
C GLU A 26 31.53 11.58 -30.37
N GLY A 27 32.61 11.31 -29.63
CA GLY A 27 32.59 10.57 -28.37
C GLY A 27 33.08 9.13 -28.50
N GLU A 28 33.14 8.42 -27.37
CA GLU A 28 33.41 6.99 -27.36
C GLU A 28 32.14 6.24 -27.79
N LEU A 29 32.15 5.56 -28.95
CA LEU A 29 30.99 4.82 -29.48
C LEU A 29 30.72 3.52 -28.70
N LYS A 30 30.29 3.68 -27.46
CA LYS A 30 30.08 2.61 -26.48
C LYS A 30 28.72 2.77 -25.81
N ARG A 31 28.13 1.66 -25.38
CA ARG A 31 26.88 1.66 -24.62
C ARG A 31 27.01 2.62 -23.43
N TRP A 32 25.99 3.43 -23.19
CA TRP A 32 25.88 4.44 -22.13
C TRP A 32 26.75 5.69 -22.29
N HIS A 33 27.67 5.76 -23.24
CA HIS A 33 28.50 6.96 -23.42
C HIS A 33 27.75 8.01 -24.21
N LYS A 34 27.98 9.29 -23.91
CA LYS A 34 27.47 10.38 -24.74
C LYS A 34 28.06 10.27 -26.16
N VAL A 35 27.17 10.28 -27.14
CA VAL A 35 27.44 10.43 -28.56
C VAL A 35 26.89 11.78 -29.00
N THR A 36 27.72 12.60 -29.61
CA THR A 36 27.32 13.90 -30.15
C THR A 36 27.27 13.83 -31.67
N LEU A 37 26.15 14.28 -32.25
CA LEU A 37 26.06 14.55 -33.70
C LEU A 37 26.02 16.08 -33.91
N SER A 38 26.98 16.60 -34.67
CA SER A 38 27.12 18.04 -34.98
C SER A 38 26.73 18.37 -36.42
N PHE A 39 25.66 19.13 -36.61
CA PHE A 39 25.09 19.49 -37.91
C PHE A 39 25.39 20.96 -38.25
N GLU A 40 25.78 21.25 -39.49
CA GLU A 40 25.74 22.61 -40.02
C GLU A 40 24.31 23.00 -40.39
N GLY A 41 23.79 24.05 -39.76
CA GLY A 41 22.49 24.64 -40.02
C GLY A 41 22.58 26.12 -40.43
N PRO A 42 21.52 26.91 -40.25
CA PRO A 42 21.55 28.35 -40.47
C PRO A 42 22.59 29.02 -39.57
N THR A 43 23.36 29.95 -40.12
CA THR A 43 24.17 30.86 -39.30
C THR A 43 23.26 31.80 -38.53
N THR A 44 23.36 31.79 -37.21
CA THR A 44 22.52 32.55 -36.29
C THR A 44 23.33 32.96 -35.05
N SER A 45 22.67 33.52 -34.04
CA SER A 45 23.27 33.90 -32.77
C SER A 45 22.22 33.92 -31.67
N GLU A 46 22.66 33.93 -30.42
CA GLU A 46 21.78 34.10 -29.25
C GLU A 46 20.87 35.33 -29.36
N THR A 47 21.34 36.37 -30.06
CA THR A 47 20.66 37.67 -30.24
C THR A 47 19.98 37.84 -31.61
N ALA A 48 20.00 36.81 -32.46
CA ALA A 48 19.46 36.90 -33.81
C ALA A 48 17.94 37.17 -33.82
N SER A 49 17.48 37.88 -34.85
CA SER A 49 16.05 38.24 -34.99
C SER A 49 15.14 37.01 -35.05
N THR A 50 15.43 36.04 -35.92
CA THR A 50 14.87 34.69 -35.85
C THR A 50 15.46 33.98 -34.64
N ASN A 51 14.62 33.49 -33.74
CA ASN A 51 15.07 32.92 -32.48
C ASN A 51 15.60 31.48 -32.70
N PRO A 52 16.90 31.20 -32.51
CA PRO A 52 17.41 29.84 -32.71
C PRO A 52 16.85 28.82 -31.71
N PHE A 53 16.35 29.27 -30.56
CA PHE A 53 15.84 28.39 -29.50
C PHE A 53 14.36 28.06 -29.67
N SER A 54 13.56 28.97 -30.24
CA SER A 54 12.11 28.77 -30.39
C SER A 54 11.63 28.63 -31.84
N ASP A 55 12.29 29.26 -32.80
CA ASP A 55 11.85 29.28 -34.20
C ASP A 55 12.49 28.20 -35.09
N TYR A 56 13.31 27.34 -34.48
CA TYR A 56 13.86 26.14 -35.08
C TYR A 56 13.67 24.96 -34.15
N ARG A 57 13.52 23.76 -34.72
CA ARG A 57 13.41 22.51 -33.98
C ARG A 57 14.24 21.46 -34.70
N LEU A 58 15.26 20.97 -34.00
CA LEU A 58 15.99 19.77 -34.36
C LEU A 58 15.48 18.62 -33.48
N ASP A 59 15.03 17.54 -34.10
CA ASP A 59 14.83 16.25 -33.44
C ASP A 59 15.59 15.19 -34.24
N VAL A 60 16.26 14.26 -33.56
CA VAL A 60 16.96 13.16 -34.22
C VAL A 60 16.39 11.84 -33.71
N THR A 61 15.84 11.06 -34.63
CA THR A 61 15.30 9.74 -34.34
C THR A 61 16.42 8.71 -34.46
N PHE A 62 16.79 8.06 -33.36
CA PHE A 62 17.76 6.96 -33.29
C PHE A 62 17.05 5.62 -33.19
N THR A 63 17.51 4.62 -33.93
CA THR A 63 16.92 3.27 -33.96
C THR A 63 17.98 2.16 -33.89
N ASN A 64 17.71 1.12 -33.13
CA ASN A 64 18.50 -0.12 -33.09
C ASN A 64 17.54 -1.30 -32.85
N GLY A 65 17.32 -2.12 -33.88
CA GLY A 65 16.27 -3.13 -33.86
C GLY A 65 14.90 -2.49 -33.67
N ASN A 66 14.22 -2.84 -32.58
CA ASN A 66 12.90 -2.29 -32.21
C ASN A 66 13.01 -1.04 -31.31
N LEU A 67 14.18 -0.74 -30.76
CA LEU A 67 14.38 0.44 -29.91
C LEU A 67 14.37 1.70 -30.76
N THR A 68 13.60 2.70 -30.34
CA THR A 68 13.50 4.01 -30.99
C THR A 68 13.56 5.13 -29.95
N TYR A 69 14.38 6.15 -30.19
CA TYR A 69 14.46 7.36 -29.37
C TYR A 69 14.33 8.59 -30.28
N VAL A 70 13.43 9.51 -29.96
CA VAL A 70 13.34 10.82 -30.62
C VAL A 70 14.01 11.84 -29.70
N VAL A 71 15.25 12.18 -30.00
CA VAL A 71 16.07 13.00 -29.10
C VAL A 71 16.08 14.45 -29.57
N PRO A 72 15.67 15.41 -28.72
CA PRO A 72 15.68 16.81 -29.08
C PRO A 72 17.12 17.33 -29.21
N GLY A 73 17.39 18.04 -30.29
CA GLY A 73 18.63 18.78 -30.52
C GLY A 73 18.51 20.26 -30.15
N PHE A 74 19.65 20.93 -30.09
CA PHE A 74 19.78 22.32 -29.65
C PHE A 74 20.75 23.11 -30.53
N TYR A 75 20.65 24.44 -30.46
CA TYR A 75 21.62 25.34 -31.09
C TYR A 75 22.91 25.41 -30.27
N ALA A 76 24.04 25.04 -30.89
CA ALA A 76 25.34 24.94 -30.24
C ALA A 76 26.28 26.10 -30.56
N ALA A 77 25.90 26.98 -31.50
CA ALA A 77 26.74 28.04 -32.05
C ALA A 77 28.00 27.52 -32.76
N CYS A 78 28.98 27.02 -32.01
CA CYS A 78 30.24 26.43 -32.48
C CYS A 78 30.54 25.11 -31.75
N ASP A 79 31.61 24.43 -32.13
CA ASP A 79 31.98 23.09 -31.66
C ASP A 79 32.66 23.10 -30.28
N ASP A 80 33.31 24.20 -29.93
CA ASP A 80 34.09 24.37 -28.71
C ASP A 80 33.53 25.46 -27.78
N ALA A 81 32.21 25.67 -27.76
CA ALA A 81 31.57 26.79 -27.06
C ALA A 81 31.99 26.95 -25.60
N ALA A 82 32.22 25.85 -24.87
CA ALA A 82 32.69 25.88 -23.48
C ALA A 82 34.07 26.57 -23.34
N ASP A 83 34.94 26.42 -24.33
CA ASP A 83 36.30 26.93 -24.39
C ASP A 83 36.39 28.31 -25.06
N SER A 84 35.62 28.52 -26.13
CA SER A 84 35.70 29.73 -26.97
C SER A 84 34.72 30.83 -26.57
N SER A 85 33.74 30.53 -25.71
CA SER A 85 32.66 31.44 -25.34
C SER A 85 31.85 31.96 -26.54
N CYS A 86 31.72 31.15 -27.59
CA CYS A 86 31.00 31.55 -28.80
C CYS A 86 29.48 31.68 -28.55
N ASP A 87 28.89 32.76 -29.06
CA ASP A 87 27.45 33.08 -28.98
C ASP A 87 26.76 33.03 -30.36
N SER A 88 27.52 32.73 -31.39
CA SER A 88 27.13 32.83 -32.79
C SER A 88 27.87 31.80 -33.65
N GLY A 89 27.20 31.35 -34.69
CA GLY A 89 27.71 30.32 -35.59
C GLY A 89 26.57 29.55 -36.23
N ASN A 90 26.87 28.37 -36.76
CA ASN A 90 25.94 27.59 -37.55
C ASN A 90 25.80 26.15 -37.06
N LEU A 91 26.35 25.79 -35.89
CA LEU A 91 26.27 24.42 -35.40
C LEU A 91 25.03 24.16 -34.56
N TRP A 92 24.46 22.98 -34.80
CA TRP A 92 23.33 22.40 -34.08
C TRP A 92 23.73 21.00 -33.65
N GLN A 93 23.41 20.63 -32.42
CA GLN A 93 23.87 19.37 -31.83
C GLN A 93 22.72 18.59 -31.23
N VAL A 94 22.91 17.28 -31.15
CA VAL A 94 22.10 16.38 -30.32
C VAL A 94 23.04 15.51 -29.49
N HIS A 95 22.70 15.30 -28.23
CA HIS A 95 23.39 14.38 -27.34
C HIS A 95 22.57 13.11 -27.14
N PHE A 96 23.14 11.96 -27.48
CA PHE A 96 22.48 10.67 -27.36
C PHE A 96 23.36 9.69 -26.57
N SER A 97 22.79 8.94 -25.63
CA SER A 97 23.51 7.87 -24.94
C SER A 97 22.90 6.50 -25.30
N PRO A 98 23.56 5.71 -26.17
CA PRO A 98 23.00 4.48 -26.72
C PRO A 98 22.86 3.41 -25.65
N SER A 99 21.68 2.79 -25.59
CA SER A 99 21.34 1.79 -24.57
C SER A 99 21.73 0.36 -24.92
N GLN A 100 22.12 0.14 -26.17
CA GLN A 100 22.44 -1.19 -26.69
C GLN A 100 23.66 -1.12 -27.61
N THR A 101 24.39 -2.23 -27.69
CA THR A 101 25.45 -2.44 -28.66
C THR A 101 24.87 -2.73 -30.06
N GLY A 102 25.74 -2.70 -31.07
CA GLY A 102 25.36 -2.90 -32.47
C GLY A 102 25.11 -1.60 -33.21
N THR A 103 24.56 -1.73 -34.42
CA THR A 103 24.37 -0.61 -35.34
C THR A 103 23.15 0.22 -34.96
N TRP A 104 23.38 1.48 -34.64
CA TRP A 104 22.34 2.49 -34.49
C TRP A 104 22.18 3.25 -35.82
N ASN A 105 20.96 3.35 -36.32
CA ASN A 105 20.62 4.23 -37.43
C ASN A 105 19.98 5.50 -36.89
N TRP A 106 20.15 6.62 -37.58
CA TRP A 106 19.53 7.87 -37.19
C TRP A 106 18.97 8.64 -38.39
N THR A 107 17.95 9.46 -38.13
CA THR A 107 17.35 10.40 -39.10
C THR A 107 17.10 11.73 -38.39
N ALA A 108 17.57 12.83 -38.97
CA ALA A 108 17.34 14.17 -38.46
C ALA A 108 16.09 14.80 -39.09
N GLU A 109 15.26 15.42 -38.27
CA GLU A 109 14.18 16.33 -38.66
C GLU A 109 14.57 17.73 -38.21
N PHE A 110 14.64 18.67 -39.16
CA PHE A 110 15.01 20.05 -38.87
C PHE A 110 14.03 21.02 -39.53
N VAL A 111 13.19 21.63 -38.69
CA VAL A 111 12.07 22.47 -39.12
C VAL A 111 12.18 23.88 -38.55
N THR A 112 11.55 24.83 -39.24
CA THR A 112 11.47 26.24 -38.85
C THR A 112 10.04 26.76 -38.91
N GLY A 113 9.73 27.71 -38.03
CA GLY A 113 8.43 28.34 -37.90
C GLY A 113 8.31 29.02 -36.54
N SER A 114 7.35 29.93 -36.37
CA SER A 114 7.15 30.64 -35.10
C SER A 114 6.90 29.64 -33.96
N ASP A 115 7.74 29.68 -32.92
CA ASP A 115 7.64 28.80 -31.73
C ASP A 115 7.56 27.30 -32.06
N VAL A 116 8.13 26.88 -33.20
CA VAL A 116 8.10 25.49 -33.65
C VAL A 116 8.78 24.53 -32.67
N ALA A 117 9.76 25.00 -31.90
CA ALA A 117 10.43 24.20 -30.87
C ALA A 117 9.44 23.61 -29.85
N ILE A 118 8.42 24.37 -29.45
CA ILE A 118 7.48 23.97 -28.40
C ILE A 118 6.09 23.57 -28.92
N ASN A 119 5.74 23.98 -30.14
CA ASN A 119 4.44 23.66 -30.74
C ASN A 119 4.52 22.51 -31.77
N GLY A 120 5.72 22.18 -32.25
CA GLY A 120 5.91 21.26 -33.38
C GLY A 120 5.37 21.81 -34.71
N GLY A 121 5.39 20.96 -35.73
CA GLY A 121 5.01 21.34 -37.09
C GLY A 121 6.08 22.21 -37.77
N GLY A 122 5.65 23.23 -38.52
CA GLY A 122 6.55 24.09 -39.29
C GLY A 122 6.85 23.57 -40.70
N ALA A 123 7.81 24.22 -41.36
CA ALA A 123 8.32 23.80 -42.66
C ALA A 123 9.77 23.34 -42.53
N SER A 124 10.21 22.45 -43.41
CA SER A 124 11.63 22.08 -43.54
C SER A 124 12.50 23.33 -43.52
N ALA A 125 13.50 23.35 -42.64
CA ALA A 125 14.51 24.40 -42.61
C ALA A 125 15.63 24.15 -43.62
N GLY A 126 15.61 23.01 -44.35
CA GLY A 126 16.71 22.55 -45.18
C GLY A 126 17.86 21.95 -44.34
N PHE A 127 19.10 22.15 -44.78
CA PHE A 127 20.31 21.71 -44.08
C PHE A 127 20.34 20.20 -43.80
N MET A 128 20.15 19.79 -42.55
CA MET A 128 20.15 18.40 -42.08
C MET A 128 18.78 17.74 -42.11
N ASP A 129 17.72 18.45 -42.51
CA ASP A 129 16.38 17.89 -42.57
C ASP A 129 16.30 16.70 -43.53
N GLY A 130 15.86 15.55 -43.02
CA GLY A 130 15.79 14.28 -43.72
C GLY A 130 17.14 13.58 -43.92
N VAL A 131 18.24 14.10 -43.37
CA VAL A 131 19.55 13.44 -43.43
C VAL A 131 19.56 12.23 -42.50
N THR A 132 20.13 11.13 -42.99
CA THR A 132 20.22 9.85 -42.28
C THR A 132 21.67 9.40 -42.14
N GLY A 133 21.97 8.58 -41.13
CA GLY A 133 23.25 7.91 -41.01
C GLY A 133 23.19 6.73 -40.05
N SER A 134 24.35 6.14 -39.77
CA SER A 134 24.47 5.02 -38.84
C SER A 134 25.85 4.98 -38.19
N PHE A 135 25.94 4.39 -37.00
CA PHE A 135 27.20 4.09 -36.32
C PHE A 135 27.10 2.84 -35.46
N ASP A 136 28.23 2.17 -35.25
CA ASP A 136 28.30 0.97 -34.44
C ASP A 136 28.71 1.29 -33.00
N VAL A 137 27.94 0.77 -32.05
CA VAL A 137 28.17 0.91 -30.62
C VAL A 137 28.73 -0.41 -30.09
N VAL A 138 29.87 -0.36 -29.40
CA VAL A 138 30.44 -1.52 -28.70
C VAL A 138 30.13 -1.49 -27.21
N GLU A 139 30.49 -2.55 -26.49
CA GLU A 139 30.26 -2.60 -25.04
C GLU A 139 31.12 -1.58 -24.30
N SER A 140 30.59 -1.04 -23.20
CA SER A 140 31.38 -0.15 -22.33
C SER A 140 32.50 -0.91 -21.61
N ASP A 141 33.66 -0.26 -21.49
CA ASP A 141 34.81 -0.71 -20.71
C ASP A 141 34.94 0.02 -19.35
N LYS A 142 33.96 0.87 -19.00
CA LYS A 142 33.92 1.52 -17.69
C LYS A 142 33.42 0.52 -16.63
N SER A 143 33.74 0.79 -15.36
CA SER A 143 33.46 -0.11 -14.24
C SER A 143 33.30 0.66 -12.94
N GLY A 144 32.85 -0.02 -11.87
CA GLY A 144 32.67 0.60 -10.57
C GLY A 144 31.50 1.58 -10.58
N ARG A 145 31.69 2.76 -9.99
CA ARG A 145 30.63 3.77 -9.83
C ARG A 145 30.39 4.67 -11.04
N ASP A 146 31.23 4.59 -12.07
CA ASP A 146 31.01 5.33 -13.31
C ASP A 146 29.69 4.84 -13.91
N PHE A 147 28.69 5.71 -14.07
CA PHE A 147 27.37 5.30 -14.55
C PHE A 147 27.42 4.72 -15.97
N ARG A 148 28.48 5.01 -16.74
CA ARG A 148 28.70 4.37 -18.05
C ARG A 148 29.14 2.92 -17.95
N SER A 149 29.37 2.38 -16.76
CA SER A 149 29.61 0.95 -16.55
C SER A 149 28.48 0.13 -17.16
N LYS A 150 28.82 -0.97 -17.85
CA LYS A 150 27.84 -1.84 -18.49
C LYS A 150 26.82 -2.44 -17.51
N ASP A 151 27.22 -2.62 -16.24
CA ASP A 151 26.39 -3.20 -15.19
C ASP A 151 25.49 -2.15 -14.50
N LEU A 152 25.69 -0.86 -14.82
CA LEU A 152 24.90 0.27 -14.34
C LEU A 152 24.05 0.86 -15.49
N GLY A 153 24.55 1.88 -16.19
CA GLY A 153 23.76 2.61 -17.17
C GLY A 153 22.70 3.50 -16.55
N ARG A 154 21.72 3.89 -17.38
CA ARG A 154 20.69 4.85 -17.00
C ARG A 154 19.84 4.36 -15.82
N LEU A 155 19.53 5.25 -14.88
CA LEU A 155 18.53 5.02 -13.85
C LEU A 155 17.14 5.29 -14.41
N LYS A 156 16.23 4.35 -14.17
CA LYS A 156 14.86 4.42 -14.66
C LYS A 156 13.87 4.16 -13.54
N TYR A 157 12.76 4.88 -13.56
CA TYR A 157 11.58 4.51 -12.79
C TYR A 157 10.91 3.30 -13.42
N VAL A 158 10.78 2.20 -12.66
CA VAL A 158 10.27 0.91 -13.17
C VAL A 158 8.98 0.48 -12.46
N GLY A 159 8.24 1.44 -11.89
CA GLY A 159 7.01 1.16 -11.14
C GLY A 159 7.22 0.74 -9.69
N GLU A 160 8.43 0.91 -9.15
CA GLU A 160 8.82 0.54 -7.78
C GLU A 160 9.27 1.76 -6.96
N HIS A 161 9.37 1.60 -5.63
CA HIS A 161 9.82 2.65 -4.71
C HIS A 161 11.30 3.05 -4.87
N TYR A 162 12.03 2.36 -5.74
CA TYR A 162 13.43 2.60 -6.05
C TYR A 162 13.65 2.74 -7.56
N LEU A 163 14.58 3.61 -7.94
CA LEU A 163 15.07 3.63 -9.33
C LEU A 163 15.96 2.41 -9.58
N ARG A 164 15.95 1.92 -10.83
CA ARG A 164 16.75 0.77 -11.24
C ARG A 164 17.73 1.16 -12.33
N HIS A 165 18.98 0.73 -12.17
CA HIS A 165 19.94 0.77 -13.26
C HIS A 165 19.51 -0.19 -14.36
N ILE A 166 19.49 0.29 -15.61
CA ILE A 166 19.07 -0.53 -16.76
C ILE A 166 20.03 -1.72 -17.00
N GLY A 167 21.32 -1.55 -16.72
CA GLY A 167 22.36 -2.56 -16.90
C GLY A 167 22.66 -2.82 -18.38
N THR A 168 22.51 -4.07 -18.80
CA THR A 168 22.78 -4.51 -20.19
C THR A 168 21.51 -4.81 -20.98
N SER A 169 20.34 -4.71 -20.34
CA SER A 169 19.04 -5.13 -20.88
C SER A 169 17.99 -4.02 -20.75
N PRO A 170 17.84 -3.15 -21.77
CA PRO A 170 16.90 -2.02 -21.75
C PRO A 170 15.43 -2.38 -21.56
N GLU A 171 14.98 -3.48 -22.18
CA GLU A 171 13.59 -3.94 -22.08
C GLU A 171 13.30 -4.61 -20.74
N ASN A 172 14.30 -5.28 -20.15
CA ASN A 172 14.20 -5.94 -18.84
C ASN A 172 15.40 -5.55 -17.98
N PRO A 173 15.35 -4.37 -17.31
CA PRO A 173 16.45 -3.85 -16.51
C PRO A 173 17.06 -4.91 -15.58
N ASN A 174 18.38 -5.05 -15.62
CA ASN A 174 19.11 -6.06 -14.84
C ASN A 174 20.25 -5.48 -13.99
N GLY A 175 20.38 -4.16 -13.92
CA GLY A 175 21.27 -3.49 -13.00
C GLY A 175 20.71 -3.41 -11.57
N PRO A 176 21.54 -2.94 -10.61
CA PRO A 176 21.16 -2.83 -9.21
C PRO A 176 20.11 -1.74 -8.95
N TRP A 177 19.41 -1.87 -7.83
CA TRP A 177 18.55 -0.82 -7.29
C TRP A 177 19.37 0.34 -6.75
N PHE A 178 18.82 1.55 -6.84
CA PHE A 178 19.52 2.77 -6.46
C PHE A 178 19.06 3.29 -5.09
N VAL A 179 20.04 3.51 -4.22
CA VAL A 179 19.91 4.26 -2.96
C VAL A 179 20.86 5.46 -3.00
N LYS A 180 20.49 6.56 -2.35
CA LYS A 180 21.23 7.83 -2.42
C LYS A 180 21.55 8.47 -1.08
N ALA A 181 22.73 9.10 -1.00
CA ALA A 181 23.14 9.95 0.11
C ALA A 181 24.09 11.01 -0.42
N GLY A 182 23.83 12.29 -0.16
CA GLY A 182 24.66 13.35 -0.71
C GLY A 182 24.27 14.76 -0.33
N ALA A 183 24.63 15.72 -1.16
CA ALA A 183 24.53 17.13 -0.83
C ALA A 183 23.25 17.76 -1.39
N ASP A 184 22.48 18.42 -0.53
CA ASP A 184 21.41 19.34 -0.97
C ASP A 184 21.91 20.79 -1.03
N SER A 185 22.75 21.17 -0.06
CA SER A 185 23.37 22.49 -0.03
C SER A 185 24.78 22.50 -0.62
N PRO A 186 25.20 23.61 -1.27
CA PRO A 186 24.40 24.80 -1.51
C PRO A 186 23.53 24.67 -2.77
N GLU A 187 22.27 25.08 -2.70
CA GLU A 187 21.34 25.06 -3.85
C GLU A 187 21.88 25.83 -5.08
N ASN A 188 22.65 26.90 -4.84
CA ASN A 188 23.21 27.76 -5.88
C ASN A 188 24.61 27.29 -6.34
N ALA A 189 24.88 25.98 -6.29
CA ALA A 189 26.17 25.38 -6.63
C ALA A 189 26.71 25.79 -8.02
N LEU A 190 25.81 26.07 -8.98
CA LEU A 190 26.14 26.52 -10.32
C LEU A 190 26.43 28.04 -10.44
N ASN A 191 26.37 28.82 -9.36
CA ASN A 191 26.87 30.21 -9.33
C ASN A 191 28.41 30.22 -9.23
N TYR A 192 29.08 29.64 -10.21
CA TYR A 192 30.52 29.40 -10.16
C TYR A 192 31.27 30.39 -11.05
N VAL A 193 32.34 31.00 -10.51
CA VAL A 193 33.07 32.12 -11.13
C VAL A 193 33.67 31.82 -12.50
N ASP A 194 33.96 30.55 -12.79
CA ASP A 194 34.57 30.13 -14.05
C ASP A 194 33.56 29.91 -15.18
N PHE A 195 32.26 29.89 -14.85
CA PHE A 195 31.21 29.86 -15.85
C PHE A 195 31.02 31.23 -16.50
N ASP A 196 30.82 31.22 -17.81
CA ASP A 196 30.58 32.44 -18.58
C ASP A 196 29.29 33.14 -18.14
N ALA A 197 29.26 34.46 -18.27
CA ALA A 197 28.09 35.31 -17.98
C ALA A 197 27.34 34.99 -16.67
N THR A 198 28.08 34.62 -15.63
CA THR A 198 27.54 34.32 -14.30
C THR A 198 27.62 35.58 -13.43
N PRO A 199 26.48 36.18 -13.02
CA PRO A 199 26.50 37.40 -12.22
C PRO A 199 26.92 37.12 -10.78
N SER A 200 27.59 38.10 -10.16
CA SER A 200 27.77 38.15 -8.70
C SER A 200 26.76 39.13 -8.11
N TYR A 201 26.08 38.79 -7.01
CA TYR A 201 25.04 39.65 -6.44
C TYR A 201 25.40 40.00 -5.00
N ASN A 202 25.41 41.30 -4.65
CA ASN A 202 25.78 41.76 -3.31
C ASN A 202 24.59 42.51 -2.71
N ASN A 203 23.86 41.90 -1.77
CA ASN A 203 22.73 42.53 -1.07
C ASN A 203 22.94 42.62 0.44
N ASN A 204 22.09 43.39 1.12
CA ASN A 204 22.17 43.64 2.57
C ASN A 204 21.71 42.46 3.46
N LEU A 205 21.39 41.29 2.90
CA LEU A 205 20.97 40.10 3.65
C LEU A 205 21.97 38.94 3.56
N ASN A 206 22.87 38.91 2.57
CA ASN A 206 23.94 37.89 2.49
C ASN A 206 25.16 38.42 1.73
N LYS A 207 26.36 38.11 2.23
CA LYS A 207 27.63 38.27 1.51
C LYS A 207 27.75 37.18 0.43
N ILE A 208 26.87 37.19 -0.58
CA ILE A 208 26.91 36.20 -1.67
C ILE A 208 28.05 36.57 -2.62
N GLY A 209 29.27 36.14 -2.30
CA GLY A 209 30.32 36.03 -3.30
C GLY A 209 29.98 34.87 -4.24
N SER A 210 30.26 35.03 -5.54
CA SER A 210 30.22 33.89 -6.48
C SER A 210 31.02 32.72 -5.90
N LYS A 211 30.55 31.49 -6.15
CA LYS A 211 31.25 30.28 -5.72
C LYS A 211 32.60 30.24 -6.39
N THR A 212 33.63 29.98 -5.61
CA THR A 212 34.95 29.63 -6.14
C THR A 212 35.22 28.15 -5.95
N TRP A 213 34.60 27.47 -4.99
CA TRP A 213 34.97 26.08 -4.66
C TRP A 213 36.47 25.90 -4.37
N GLN A 214 37.21 26.98 -4.10
CA GLN A 214 38.66 26.98 -3.91
C GLN A 214 39.16 25.94 -2.91
N PRO A 215 38.47 25.67 -1.78
CA PRO A 215 38.85 24.60 -0.86
C PRO A 215 38.98 23.22 -1.52
N HIS A 216 38.28 22.99 -2.63
CA HIS A 216 38.31 21.75 -3.40
C HIS A 216 39.33 21.70 -4.54
N GLN A 217 40.12 22.76 -4.77
CA GLN A 217 41.24 22.72 -5.72
C GLN A 217 42.23 21.58 -5.41
N GLN A 218 42.37 21.22 -4.13
CA GLN A 218 43.23 20.13 -3.69
C GLN A 218 42.72 18.73 -4.07
N ASP A 219 41.42 18.60 -4.36
CA ASP A 219 40.81 17.33 -4.76
C ASP A 219 40.83 17.15 -6.28
N TYR A 220 41.20 18.18 -7.04
CA TYR A 220 41.33 18.08 -8.49
C TYR A 220 42.47 17.15 -8.87
N VAL A 221 42.14 16.11 -9.64
CA VAL A 221 43.11 15.13 -10.16
C VAL A 221 43.18 15.26 -11.68
N ALA A 222 44.24 15.90 -12.19
CA ALA A 222 44.37 16.19 -13.63
C ALA A 222 44.31 14.95 -14.54
N ALA A 223 44.91 13.84 -14.11
CA ALA A 223 44.88 12.57 -14.85
C ALA A 223 43.45 12.00 -15.01
N ASP A 224 42.52 12.45 -14.17
CA ASP A 224 41.15 11.98 -14.12
C ASP A 224 40.15 12.99 -14.70
N ALA A 225 40.38 14.30 -14.51
CA ALA A 225 39.39 15.34 -14.77
C ALA A 225 39.75 16.34 -15.89
N SER A 226 40.97 16.32 -16.42
CA SER A 226 41.44 17.37 -17.36
C SER A 226 40.62 17.49 -18.64
N SER A 227 40.02 16.40 -19.15
CA SER A 227 39.14 16.45 -20.34
C SER A 227 37.81 17.19 -20.10
N TYR A 228 37.47 17.44 -18.84
CA TYR A 228 36.26 18.14 -18.41
C TYR A 228 36.54 19.61 -18.02
N THR A 229 37.79 20.05 -18.07
CA THR A 229 38.13 21.49 -17.92
C THR A 229 37.88 22.24 -19.22
N TRP A 230 37.77 23.57 -19.14
CA TRP A 230 37.59 24.45 -20.30
C TRP A 230 38.48 25.71 -20.20
N GLY A 231 38.57 26.50 -21.27
CA GLY A 231 39.13 27.86 -21.25
C GLY A 231 40.55 27.96 -20.70
N ASN A 232 41.39 26.95 -20.94
CA ASN A 232 42.74 26.80 -20.37
C ASN A 232 42.81 26.55 -18.86
N GLY A 233 42.01 25.59 -18.36
CA GLY A 233 42.10 25.10 -16.98
C GLY A 233 41.10 25.73 -16.01
N LYS A 234 40.05 26.37 -16.52
CA LYS A 234 38.85 26.68 -15.76
C LYS A 234 38.11 25.39 -15.38
N GLY A 235 37.37 25.44 -14.27
CA GLY A 235 36.57 24.31 -13.82
C GLY A 235 37.25 23.38 -12.81
N THR A 236 38.54 23.57 -12.54
CA THR A 236 39.29 22.62 -11.69
C THR A 236 38.71 22.51 -10.28
N GLU A 237 38.20 23.60 -9.72
CA GLU A 237 37.70 23.65 -8.34
C GLU A 237 36.35 22.94 -8.19
N ILE A 238 35.40 23.16 -9.11
CA ILE A 238 34.10 22.47 -9.09
C ILE A 238 34.22 20.97 -9.45
N LEU A 239 35.15 20.62 -10.35
CA LEU A 239 35.48 19.22 -10.63
C LEU A 239 36.15 18.56 -9.40
N GLY A 240 37.03 19.28 -8.70
CA GLY A 240 37.57 18.86 -7.41
C GLY A 240 36.46 18.60 -6.38
N MET A 241 35.45 19.48 -6.32
CA MET A 241 34.31 19.34 -5.41
C MET A 241 33.53 18.04 -5.68
N LEU A 242 33.22 17.74 -6.94
CA LEU A 242 32.57 16.46 -7.30
C LEU A 242 33.45 15.25 -6.99
N ASN A 243 34.76 15.36 -7.22
CA ASN A 243 35.70 14.29 -6.86
C ASN A 243 35.74 14.07 -5.34
N TYR A 244 35.65 15.12 -4.53
CA TYR A 244 35.58 15.04 -3.07
C TYR A 244 34.30 14.35 -2.60
N LEU A 245 33.13 14.82 -3.05
CA LEU A 245 31.84 14.20 -2.69
C LEU A 245 31.84 12.71 -3.03
N SER A 246 32.24 12.37 -4.26
CA SER A 246 32.41 11.00 -4.69
C SER A 246 33.41 10.26 -3.79
N GLY A 247 34.56 10.84 -3.48
CA GLY A 247 35.58 10.26 -2.60
C GLY A 247 35.11 9.94 -1.18
N GLU A 248 34.22 10.76 -0.61
CA GLU A 248 33.58 10.48 0.68
C GLU A 248 32.47 9.43 0.56
N GLY A 249 32.07 9.03 -0.64
CA GLY A 249 31.04 8.02 -0.88
C GLY A 249 29.64 8.59 -1.13
N ALA A 250 29.48 9.92 -1.17
CA ALA A 250 28.24 10.53 -1.65
C ALA A 250 28.03 10.19 -3.13
N ASN A 251 26.77 10.02 -3.52
CA ASN A 251 26.38 9.63 -4.88
C ASN A 251 25.22 10.48 -5.44
N VAL A 252 24.92 11.61 -4.82
CA VAL A 252 23.90 12.57 -5.29
C VAL A 252 24.29 14.00 -4.92
N MET A 253 23.94 14.95 -5.77
CA MET A 253 24.03 16.37 -5.49
C MET A 253 22.84 17.10 -6.13
N SER A 254 22.18 17.97 -5.37
CA SER A 254 21.19 18.89 -5.91
C SER A 254 21.79 20.24 -6.29
N PHE A 255 21.11 20.92 -7.19
CA PHE A 255 21.45 22.27 -7.62
C PHE A 255 20.25 22.89 -8.30
N LEU A 256 20.17 24.21 -8.22
CA LEU A 256 19.21 24.99 -8.98
C LEU A 256 19.67 25.16 -10.42
N THR A 257 18.76 25.09 -11.37
CA THR A 257 19.02 25.51 -12.76
C THR A 257 18.38 26.85 -13.10
N TRP A 258 17.45 27.36 -12.29
CA TRP A 258 16.92 28.71 -12.45
C TRP A 258 16.48 29.31 -11.10
N ASN A 259 17.17 30.37 -10.70
CA ASN A 259 17.01 31.01 -9.39
C ASN A 259 16.98 32.55 -9.50
N SER A 260 16.77 33.10 -10.71
CA SER A 260 16.56 34.54 -10.91
C SER A 260 15.41 35.03 -10.03
N SER A 261 15.57 36.18 -9.38
CA SER A 261 14.58 36.74 -8.44
C SER A 261 14.31 35.93 -7.16
N GLY A 262 15.02 34.82 -6.92
CA GLY A 262 15.03 34.15 -5.63
C GLY A 262 16.27 34.45 -4.80
N ASP A 263 16.57 33.58 -3.83
CA ASP A 263 17.47 33.89 -2.74
C ASP A 263 18.94 34.00 -3.18
N GLY A 264 19.38 33.14 -4.11
CA GLY A 264 20.68 33.24 -4.76
C GLY A 264 20.71 34.19 -5.98
N GLY A 265 19.62 34.29 -6.74
CA GLY A 265 19.42 35.30 -7.79
C GLY A 265 20.32 35.23 -9.04
N ALA A 266 21.21 34.26 -9.17
CA ALA A 266 22.37 34.32 -10.06
C ALA A 266 22.70 33.00 -10.80
N VAL A 267 21.79 32.03 -10.76
CA VAL A 267 21.85 30.76 -11.49
C VAL A 267 20.71 30.72 -12.49
N PHE A 268 21.01 30.74 -13.79
CA PHE A 268 20.04 30.61 -14.86
C PHE A 268 20.73 30.36 -16.20
N PRO A 269 20.12 29.61 -17.14
CA PRO A 269 20.68 29.35 -18.46
C PRO A 269 20.49 30.52 -19.43
N HIS A 270 19.64 31.49 -19.08
CA HIS A 270 19.22 32.55 -19.99
C HIS A 270 20.30 33.61 -20.23
N THR A 271 20.25 34.28 -21.37
CA THR A 271 21.08 35.47 -21.62
C THR A 271 20.51 36.72 -20.93
N LEU A 272 21.39 37.67 -20.61
CA LEU A 272 21.01 38.94 -20.01
C LEU A 272 20.61 39.99 -21.06
N LYS A 273 19.63 40.83 -20.73
CA LYS A 273 19.28 42.05 -21.49
C LYS A 273 20.20 43.23 -21.18
N VAL A 274 20.95 43.12 -20.10
CA VAL A 274 21.76 44.19 -19.50
C VAL A 274 23.13 43.65 -19.13
N SER A 275 24.07 44.54 -18.80
CA SER A 275 25.39 44.10 -18.34
C SER A 275 25.30 43.29 -17.04
N LEU A 276 26.28 42.39 -16.80
CA LEU A 276 26.41 41.66 -15.53
C LEU A 276 26.34 42.63 -14.35
N GLN A 277 27.09 43.73 -14.39
CA GLN A 277 27.10 44.74 -13.33
C GLN A 277 25.72 45.39 -13.08
N GLU A 278 24.93 45.63 -14.13
CA GLU A 278 23.58 46.17 -13.98
C GLU A 278 22.64 45.13 -13.36
N TYR A 279 22.71 43.87 -13.82
CA TYR A 279 21.94 42.78 -13.22
C TYR A 279 22.29 42.60 -11.73
N SER A 280 23.58 42.58 -11.41
CA SER A 280 24.15 42.53 -10.07
C SER A 280 23.68 43.66 -9.15
N ASN A 281 23.31 44.82 -9.73
CA ASN A 281 22.79 45.97 -8.99
C ASN A 281 21.25 46.02 -9.00
N THR A 282 20.58 45.12 -9.71
CA THR A 282 19.12 45.09 -9.83
C THR A 282 18.51 44.43 -8.61
N ALA A 283 17.48 45.07 -8.03
CA ALA A 283 16.74 44.50 -6.91
C ALA A 283 16.13 43.13 -7.27
N ARG A 284 16.13 42.19 -6.31
CA ARG A 284 15.68 40.79 -6.50
C ARG A 284 14.39 40.66 -7.31
N ASN A 285 13.32 41.33 -6.90
CA ASN A 285 11.99 41.29 -7.56
C ASN A 285 11.94 41.89 -8.98
N GLN A 286 13.02 42.50 -9.47
CA GLN A 286 13.14 43.07 -10.81
C GLN A 286 14.08 42.28 -11.72
N GLN A 287 14.84 41.32 -11.18
CA GLN A 287 15.86 40.56 -11.91
C GLN A 287 15.26 39.82 -13.11
N TRP A 288 14.09 39.18 -12.98
CA TRP A 288 13.45 38.48 -14.11
C TRP A 288 13.17 39.38 -15.33
N ASN A 289 12.99 40.69 -15.14
CA ASN A 289 12.81 41.63 -16.25
C ASN A 289 14.11 41.95 -17.00
N LYS A 290 15.26 41.65 -16.39
CA LYS A 290 16.61 41.86 -16.94
C LYS A 290 17.15 40.65 -17.70
N VAL A 291 16.40 39.55 -17.74
CA VAL A 291 16.75 38.31 -18.42
C VAL A 291 15.93 38.18 -19.71
N ASN A 292 16.54 37.62 -20.76
CA ASN A 292 15.80 37.19 -21.96
C ASN A 292 15.08 35.88 -21.65
N LYS A 293 13.74 35.88 -21.73
CA LYS A 293 12.91 34.76 -21.27
C LYS A 293 12.82 33.60 -22.27
N ASP A 294 13.51 33.74 -23.41
CA ASP A 294 13.45 32.81 -24.53
C ASP A 294 14.78 32.73 -25.29
N ARG A 295 15.87 33.19 -24.68
CA ARG A 295 17.23 33.12 -25.22
C ARG A 295 18.16 32.55 -24.16
N PHE A 296 18.97 31.58 -24.55
CA PHE A 296 19.87 30.87 -23.64
C PHE A 296 21.33 31.10 -24.01
N ASP A 297 22.17 31.02 -22.98
CA ASP A 297 23.61 31.23 -23.03
C ASP A 297 24.30 29.90 -23.38
N VAL A 298 24.78 29.81 -24.61
CA VAL A 298 25.27 28.58 -25.22
C VAL A 298 26.55 28.12 -24.54
N SER A 299 27.51 29.02 -24.30
CA SER A 299 28.80 28.64 -23.70
C SER A 299 28.66 28.24 -22.24
N LYS A 300 27.84 28.96 -21.46
CA LYS A 300 27.55 28.60 -20.06
C LYS A 300 26.97 27.19 -19.93
N MET A 301 25.97 26.86 -20.76
CA MET A 301 25.37 25.52 -20.72
C MET A 301 26.33 24.44 -21.23
N ALA A 302 27.22 24.76 -22.18
CA ALA A 302 28.30 23.86 -22.58
C ALA A 302 29.33 23.63 -21.46
N GLN A 303 29.53 24.58 -20.55
CA GLN A 303 30.37 24.42 -19.37
C GLN A 303 29.67 23.63 -18.26
N TRP A 304 28.35 23.80 -18.08
CA TRP A 304 27.55 22.95 -17.19
C TRP A 304 27.63 21.48 -17.62
N GLU A 305 27.52 21.21 -18.91
CA GLU A 305 27.66 19.88 -19.51
C GLU A 305 28.98 19.21 -19.10
N LYS A 306 30.10 19.94 -19.12
CA LYS A 306 31.41 19.40 -18.69
C LYS A 306 31.40 18.92 -17.24
N VAL A 307 30.73 19.66 -16.35
CA VAL A 307 30.61 19.31 -14.93
C VAL A 307 29.70 18.10 -14.75
N MET A 308 28.58 18.05 -15.45
CA MET A 308 27.61 16.95 -15.37
C MET A 308 28.15 15.65 -15.99
N GLU A 309 28.92 15.72 -17.08
CA GLU A 309 29.59 14.54 -17.66
C GLU A 309 30.65 13.97 -16.70
N TYR A 310 31.32 14.84 -15.93
CA TYR A 310 32.21 14.39 -14.86
C TYR A 310 31.45 13.80 -13.67
N ALA A 311 30.26 14.32 -13.35
CA ALA A 311 29.37 13.76 -12.33
C ALA A 311 28.93 12.32 -12.69
N ASP A 312 28.58 12.06 -13.96
CA ASP A 312 28.30 10.70 -14.46
C ASP A 312 29.49 9.75 -14.25
N LYS A 313 30.69 10.21 -14.60
CA LYS A 313 31.94 9.46 -14.35
C LYS A 313 32.15 9.16 -12.87
N LYS A 314 31.72 10.07 -11.99
CA LYS A 314 31.87 9.98 -10.54
C LYS A 314 30.72 9.27 -9.84
N GLY A 315 29.71 8.82 -10.58
CA GLY A 315 28.54 8.17 -10.00
C GLY A 315 27.78 9.12 -9.07
N ILE A 316 27.59 10.37 -9.49
CA ILE A 316 26.81 11.38 -8.79
C ILE A 316 25.51 11.58 -9.55
N TYR A 317 24.39 11.20 -8.93
CA TYR A 317 23.05 11.51 -9.38
C TYR A 317 22.83 13.02 -9.37
N LEU A 318 22.33 13.53 -10.50
CA LEU A 318 22.08 14.96 -10.71
C LEU A 318 20.64 15.29 -10.32
N HIS A 319 20.45 15.91 -9.15
CA HIS A 319 19.12 16.33 -8.74
C HIS A 319 18.81 17.74 -9.26
N PHE A 320 18.09 17.83 -10.38
CA PHE A 320 17.72 19.12 -10.98
C PHE A 320 16.53 19.73 -10.22
N LYS A 321 16.80 20.56 -9.22
CA LYS A 321 15.79 21.49 -8.68
C LYS A 321 15.65 22.64 -9.68
N THR A 322 14.56 22.68 -10.43
CA THR A 322 14.51 23.59 -11.59
C THR A 322 14.13 25.03 -11.24
N MET A 323 13.42 25.24 -10.13
CA MET A 323 12.97 26.53 -9.61
C MET A 323 12.98 26.50 -8.07
N GLU A 324 12.68 27.62 -7.42
CA GLU A 324 12.54 27.76 -5.96
C GLU A 324 11.25 28.53 -5.60
N THR A 325 10.83 28.49 -4.33
CA THR A 325 9.62 29.16 -3.84
C THR A 325 9.45 30.60 -4.37
N GLU A 326 10.52 31.39 -4.32
CA GLU A 326 10.49 32.81 -4.62
C GLU A 326 10.19 33.11 -6.09
N ASN A 327 10.45 32.16 -6.98
CA ASN A 327 10.45 32.40 -8.41
C ASN A 327 9.61 31.41 -9.23
N ASP A 328 9.17 30.29 -8.64
CA ASP A 328 8.42 29.24 -9.31
C ASP A 328 7.19 29.76 -10.06
N ASN A 329 6.56 30.82 -9.55
CA ASN A 329 5.38 31.49 -10.10
C ASN A 329 5.67 32.58 -11.15
N LEU A 330 6.92 32.94 -11.42
CA LEU A 330 7.23 34.06 -12.33
C LEU A 330 7.22 33.67 -13.81
N MET A 331 7.58 32.43 -14.14
CA MET A 331 7.47 31.95 -15.52
C MET A 331 6.01 31.89 -15.92
N ASP A 332 5.70 32.50 -17.06
CA ASP A 332 4.37 32.58 -17.65
C ASP A 332 3.28 33.16 -16.71
N GLY A 333 3.67 33.88 -15.65
CA GLY A 333 2.71 34.42 -14.68
C GLY A 333 1.97 33.34 -13.89
N ASN A 334 2.70 32.30 -13.47
CA ASN A 334 2.22 31.14 -12.73
C ASN A 334 1.30 30.20 -13.53
N ASP A 335 1.46 30.18 -14.85
CA ASP A 335 0.74 29.27 -15.74
C ASP A 335 1.74 28.34 -16.46
N PHE A 336 1.21 27.33 -17.15
CA PHE A 336 2.00 26.48 -18.04
C PHE A 336 1.98 27.03 -19.47
N GLY A 337 2.95 27.91 -19.76
CA GLY A 337 3.00 28.65 -21.02
C GLY A 337 4.29 28.46 -21.83
N ARG A 338 4.58 29.48 -22.66
CA ARG A 338 5.69 29.48 -23.60
C ARG A 338 7.06 29.38 -22.92
N GLN A 339 7.25 30.10 -21.81
CA GLN A 339 8.55 30.19 -21.13
C GLN A 339 8.93 28.85 -20.51
N ARG A 340 8.02 28.21 -19.76
CA ARG A 340 8.27 26.89 -19.16
C ARG A 340 8.55 25.82 -20.21
N LYS A 341 7.73 25.75 -21.26
CA LYS A 341 7.91 24.77 -22.35
C LYS A 341 9.29 24.89 -23.00
N LEU A 342 9.69 26.12 -23.30
CA LEU A 342 10.97 26.37 -23.94
C LEU A 342 12.15 26.07 -22.99
N TYR A 343 12.02 26.48 -21.73
CA TYR A 343 13.00 26.20 -20.67
C TYR A 343 13.26 24.70 -20.48
N TYR A 344 12.19 23.90 -20.27
CA TYR A 344 12.36 22.45 -20.09
C TYR A 344 12.87 21.76 -21.36
N ARG A 345 12.41 22.18 -22.55
CA ARG A 345 12.93 21.59 -23.80
C ARG A 345 14.42 21.84 -23.97
N GLU A 346 14.90 23.04 -23.64
CA GLU A 346 16.34 23.36 -23.72
C GLU A 346 17.15 22.51 -22.72
N LEU A 347 16.68 22.37 -21.48
CA LEU A 347 17.35 21.52 -20.49
C LEU A 347 17.38 20.05 -20.93
N ILE A 348 16.26 19.52 -21.43
CA ILE A 348 16.17 18.12 -21.89
C ILE A 348 17.08 17.88 -23.10
N ALA A 349 17.09 18.79 -24.08
CA ALA A 349 17.93 18.66 -25.28
C ALA A 349 19.43 18.62 -24.95
N ARG A 350 19.87 19.37 -23.93
CA ARG A 350 21.27 19.42 -23.53
C ARG A 350 21.65 18.31 -22.56
N PHE A 351 20.85 18.11 -21.52
CA PHE A 351 21.22 17.35 -20.33
C PHE A 351 20.44 16.04 -20.14
N GLY A 352 19.32 15.83 -20.85
CA GLY A 352 18.53 14.60 -20.73
C GLY A 352 19.31 13.33 -21.10
N HIS A 353 20.39 13.44 -21.85
CA HIS A 353 21.21 12.28 -22.20
C HIS A 353 21.98 11.68 -21.00
N HIS A 354 22.15 12.41 -19.88
CA HIS A 354 22.81 11.94 -18.67
C HIS A 354 22.10 10.72 -18.07
N LEU A 355 22.87 9.87 -17.38
CA LEU A 355 22.40 8.53 -17.01
C LEU A 355 21.65 8.52 -15.68
N ALA A 356 21.87 9.48 -14.79
CA ALA A 356 21.26 9.49 -13.47
C ALA A 356 20.84 10.90 -13.07
N LEU A 357 19.55 11.21 -13.26
CA LEU A 357 18.96 12.49 -12.87
C LEU A 357 17.47 12.35 -12.53
N ASN A 358 16.91 13.34 -11.83
CA ASN A 358 15.48 13.63 -11.83
C ASN A 358 15.20 15.01 -12.45
N TRP A 359 13.93 15.23 -12.77
CA TRP A 359 13.35 16.56 -12.90
C TRP A 359 12.56 16.89 -11.63
N ASN A 360 13.12 17.72 -10.76
CA ASN A 360 12.38 18.31 -9.65
C ASN A 360 11.83 19.67 -10.08
N LEU A 361 10.49 19.78 -10.15
CA LEU A 361 9.85 20.93 -10.78
C LEU A 361 10.08 22.24 -10.02
N THR A 362 10.31 22.15 -8.70
CA THR A 362 10.66 23.29 -7.86
C THR A 362 11.04 22.83 -6.45
N GLU A 363 11.97 23.56 -5.85
CA GLU A 363 12.20 23.65 -4.41
C GLU A 363 10.95 24.31 -3.75
N GLU A 364 10.60 23.91 -2.52
CA GLU A 364 9.40 24.32 -1.75
C GLU A 364 8.14 24.79 -2.55
N THR A 365 7.58 23.91 -3.38
CA THR A 365 6.57 24.29 -4.40
C THR A 365 5.39 25.13 -3.91
N THR A 366 5.15 26.25 -4.60
CA THR A 366 3.92 27.04 -4.51
C THR A 366 3.03 26.90 -5.75
N LEU A 367 3.53 26.24 -6.80
CA LEU A 367 2.82 25.99 -8.05
C LEU A 367 1.42 25.40 -7.82
N ALA A 368 0.46 25.83 -8.64
CA ALA A 368 -0.86 25.24 -8.67
C ALA A 368 -0.83 23.82 -9.27
N ASP A 369 -1.66 22.92 -8.77
CA ASP A 369 -1.67 21.50 -9.16
C ASP A 369 -1.79 21.29 -10.68
N ASN A 370 -2.59 22.11 -11.37
CA ASN A 370 -2.74 22.04 -12.82
C ASN A 370 -1.46 22.41 -13.58
N VAL A 371 -0.65 23.32 -13.03
CA VAL A 371 0.65 23.71 -13.59
C VAL A 371 1.66 22.58 -13.39
N VAL A 372 1.67 21.97 -12.21
CA VAL A 372 2.50 20.78 -11.92
C VAL A 372 2.16 19.64 -12.88
N LYS A 373 0.88 19.30 -13.02
CA LYS A 373 0.41 18.24 -13.93
C LYS A 373 0.80 18.50 -15.38
N SER A 374 0.58 19.73 -15.87
CA SER A 374 0.88 20.10 -17.25
C SER A 374 2.39 20.10 -17.52
N THR A 375 3.19 20.56 -16.55
CA THR A 375 4.65 20.57 -16.66
C THR A 375 5.22 19.16 -16.66
N ALA A 376 4.78 18.29 -15.74
CA ALA A 376 5.21 16.90 -15.68
C ALA A 376 4.83 16.13 -16.96
N THR A 377 3.62 16.35 -17.49
CA THR A 377 3.17 15.77 -18.78
C THR A 377 4.08 16.20 -19.92
N TYR A 378 4.40 17.50 -20.01
CA TYR A 378 5.27 17.99 -21.06
C TYR A 378 6.70 17.43 -20.96
N ILE A 379 7.26 17.33 -19.76
CA ILE A 379 8.58 16.69 -19.57
C ILE A 379 8.51 15.23 -20.04
N LYS A 380 7.48 14.48 -19.65
CA LYS A 380 7.27 13.09 -20.09
C LYS A 380 7.21 12.96 -21.62
N GLU A 381 6.61 13.93 -22.30
CA GLU A 381 6.52 13.96 -23.77
C GLU A 381 7.84 14.36 -24.45
N GLN A 382 8.66 15.21 -23.83
CA GLN A 382 9.90 15.73 -24.42
C GLN A 382 11.15 14.92 -24.09
N ASP A 383 11.18 14.27 -22.91
CA ASP A 383 12.32 13.51 -22.43
C ASP A 383 12.26 12.06 -22.93
N PRO A 384 13.06 11.68 -23.93
CA PRO A 384 12.97 10.35 -24.56
C PRO A 384 13.46 9.22 -23.65
N TYR A 385 13.92 9.54 -22.44
CA TYR A 385 14.58 8.61 -21.55
C TYR A 385 13.82 8.31 -20.27
N ASP A 386 12.71 9.01 -20.04
CA ASP A 386 11.77 8.76 -18.94
C ASP A 386 12.41 8.85 -17.53
N HIS A 387 13.07 9.98 -17.26
CA HIS A 387 13.66 10.22 -15.94
C HIS A 387 12.61 10.41 -14.85
N ASN A 388 13.03 10.20 -13.61
CA ASN A 388 12.21 10.42 -12.42
C ASN A 388 11.73 11.88 -12.35
N ILE A 389 10.44 12.12 -12.12
CA ILE A 389 9.85 13.46 -11.96
C ILE A 389 9.30 13.59 -10.54
N VAL A 390 9.74 14.62 -9.82
CA VAL A 390 9.37 14.86 -8.42
C VAL A 390 9.02 16.34 -8.19
N ILE A 391 8.44 16.63 -7.03
CA ILE A 391 8.32 17.99 -6.49
C ILE A 391 8.86 18.01 -5.06
N HIS A 392 9.40 19.15 -4.64
CA HIS A 392 9.75 19.46 -3.25
C HIS A 392 8.65 20.32 -2.61
N THR A 393 8.42 20.20 -1.31
CA THR A 393 7.29 20.85 -0.62
C THR A 393 7.68 21.36 0.75
N TYR A 394 7.03 22.43 1.24
CA TYR A 394 7.09 22.81 2.65
C TYR A 394 6.68 21.67 3.61
N PRO A 395 7.27 21.58 4.83
CA PRO A 395 7.00 20.50 5.77
C PRO A 395 5.52 20.32 6.14
N ASP A 396 4.78 21.42 6.27
CA ASP A 396 3.38 21.45 6.67
C ASP A 396 2.39 21.44 5.49
N GLN A 397 2.89 21.44 4.25
CA GLN A 397 2.06 21.45 3.03
C GLN A 397 2.08 20.12 2.26
N GLN A 398 2.78 19.09 2.75
CA GLN A 398 2.92 17.80 2.06
C GLN A 398 1.55 17.23 1.64
N ASP A 399 0.55 17.22 2.52
CA ASP A 399 -0.79 16.73 2.18
C ASP A 399 -1.50 17.57 1.12
N GLN A 400 -1.36 18.91 1.20
CA GLN A 400 -1.94 19.82 0.23
C GLN A 400 -1.32 19.64 -1.16
N ARG A 401 -0.01 19.37 -1.23
CA ARG A 401 0.74 19.33 -2.50
C ARG A 401 0.80 17.95 -3.13
N TYR A 402 0.94 16.89 -2.34
CA TYR A 402 1.10 15.54 -2.88
C TYR A 402 -0.23 14.83 -3.13
N ASN A 403 -1.23 14.93 -2.24
CA ASN A 403 -2.49 14.18 -2.39
C ASN A 403 -3.18 14.42 -3.76
N PRO A 404 -3.24 15.66 -4.32
CA PRO A 404 -3.86 15.91 -5.63
C PRO A 404 -3.14 15.29 -6.84
N LEU A 405 -1.94 14.73 -6.62
CA LEU A 405 -1.01 14.28 -7.66
C LEU A 405 -0.79 12.77 -7.64
N LEU A 406 -1.27 12.06 -6.61
CA LEU A 406 -1.11 10.61 -6.43
C LEU A 406 -1.75 9.78 -7.54
N GLY A 407 -1.23 8.58 -7.78
CA GLY A 407 -1.78 7.62 -8.73
C GLY A 407 -1.74 8.13 -10.16
N SER A 408 -2.84 7.95 -10.90
CA SER A 408 -3.00 8.43 -12.28
C SER A 408 -3.33 9.93 -12.39
N ASN A 409 -3.33 10.69 -11.28
CA ASN A 409 -3.66 12.12 -11.31
C ASN A 409 -2.52 12.99 -11.87
N SER A 410 -1.30 12.46 -11.96
CA SER A 410 -0.15 13.16 -12.54
C SER A 410 0.93 12.20 -13.06
N GLU A 411 1.84 12.74 -13.87
CA GLU A 411 3.02 12.01 -14.32
C GLU A 411 4.13 11.90 -13.26
N LEU A 412 3.96 12.47 -12.07
CA LEU A 412 4.98 12.37 -11.01
C LEU A 412 5.26 10.93 -10.62
N THR A 413 6.53 10.62 -10.44
CA THR A 413 7.03 9.27 -10.09
C THR A 413 7.67 9.24 -8.70
N GLY A 414 7.72 10.37 -7.99
CA GLY A 414 8.35 10.45 -6.69
C GLY A 414 8.01 11.70 -5.89
N ALA A 415 8.49 11.73 -4.65
CA ALA A 415 8.38 12.85 -3.72
C ALA A 415 9.76 13.20 -3.14
N SER A 416 10.05 14.50 -3.06
CA SER A 416 11.26 15.07 -2.47
C SER A 416 10.86 15.75 -1.16
N ILE A 417 10.97 15.01 -0.04
CA ILE A 417 10.39 15.43 1.24
C ILE A 417 11.31 16.42 1.96
N GLN A 418 10.74 17.57 2.32
CA GLN A 418 11.22 18.43 3.39
C GLN A 418 10.45 18.13 4.69
N THR A 419 11.15 17.91 5.79
CA THR A 419 10.49 17.76 7.10
C THR A 419 11.43 18.01 8.27
N ASN A 420 10.88 18.08 9.48
CA ASN A 420 11.69 18.09 10.69
C ASN A 420 12.40 16.74 10.86
N LYS A 421 13.67 16.76 11.28
CA LYS A 421 14.47 15.55 11.59
C LYS A 421 13.69 14.50 12.38
N SER A 422 12.92 14.90 13.40
CA SER A 422 12.16 13.95 14.23
C SER A 422 10.95 13.30 13.55
N LYS A 423 10.59 13.73 12.33
CA LYS A 423 9.44 13.22 11.57
C LYS A 423 9.84 12.45 10.31
N VAL A 424 11.14 12.44 9.97
CA VAL A 424 11.65 11.89 8.71
C VAL A 424 11.16 10.47 8.47
N HIS A 425 11.33 9.58 9.45
CA HIS A 425 10.92 8.18 9.31
C HIS A 425 9.42 8.04 8.98
N ASN A 426 8.56 8.71 9.76
CA ASN A 426 7.11 8.64 9.63
C ASN A 426 6.60 9.29 8.34
N ASP A 427 7.15 10.45 7.95
CA ASP A 427 6.73 11.13 6.72
C ASP A 427 7.14 10.34 5.47
N VAL A 428 8.35 9.75 5.45
CA VAL A 428 8.79 8.89 4.35
C VAL A 428 7.87 7.67 4.22
N ARG A 429 7.65 6.94 5.32
CA ARG A 429 6.75 5.77 5.35
C ARG A 429 5.35 6.12 4.83
N ARG A 430 4.78 7.22 5.34
CA ARG A 430 3.44 7.70 4.96
C ARG A 430 3.30 7.91 3.45
N TRP A 431 4.28 8.51 2.78
CA TRP A 431 4.20 8.76 1.34
C TRP A 431 4.50 7.53 0.48
N LEU A 432 5.32 6.58 0.98
CA LEU A 432 5.47 5.27 0.35
C LEU A 432 4.12 4.53 0.34
N GLU A 433 3.43 4.46 1.48
CA GLU A 433 2.13 3.81 1.61
C GLU A 433 1.04 4.49 0.79
N LYS A 434 0.89 5.82 0.89
CA LYS A 434 -0.12 6.57 0.14
C LYS A 434 0.03 6.40 -1.38
N SER A 435 1.27 6.46 -1.88
CA SER A 435 1.54 6.31 -3.33
C SER A 435 1.28 4.90 -3.82
N ARG A 436 1.71 3.88 -3.06
CA ARG A 436 1.38 2.47 -3.30
C ARG A 436 -0.14 2.25 -3.35
N ASN A 437 -0.87 2.75 -2.35
CA ASN A 437 -2.32 2.57 -2.23
C ASN A 437 -3.09 3.33 -3.34
N ALA A 438 -2.52 4.39 -3.90
CA ALA A 438 -3.05 5.10 -5.06
C ALA A 438 -2.73 4.43 -6.41
N GLY A 439 -2.08 3.26 -6.41
CA GLY A 439 -1.78 2.48 -7.62
C GLY A 439 -0.52 2.90 -8.38
N LYS A 440 0.32 3.79 -7.81
CA LYS A 440 1.60 4.20 -8.40
C LYS A 440 2.64 4.40 -7.30
N LYS A 441 3.48 3.38 -7.07
CA LYS A 441 4.56 3.44 -6.07
C LYS A 441 5.52 4.59 -6.38
N TRP A 442 5.60 5.59 -5.51
CA TRP A 442 6.51 6.71 -5.69
C TRP A 442 7.91 6.40 -5.16
N VAL A 443 8.93 6.92 -5.82
CA VAL A 443 10.29 7.01 -5.29
C VAL A 443 10.32 8.16 -4.28
N VAL A 444 10.44 7.84 -2.99
CA VAL A 444 10.36 8.83 -1.91
C VAL A 444 11.74 9.03 -1.29
N ALA A 445 12.21 10.27 -1.25
CA ALA A 445 13.45 10.68 -0.61
C ALA A 445 13.20 11.77 0.43
N ASN A 446 14.08 11.90 1.41
CA ASN A 446 14.11 13.06 2.29
C ASN A 446 15.28 13.96 1.91
N ASP A 447 14.98 15.05 1.22
CA ASP A 447 15.98 15.89 0.55
C ASP A 447 16.27 17.18 1.31
N GLU A 448 15.50 17.48 2.35
CA GLU A 448 15.79 18.59 3.24
C GLU A 448 15.28 18.31 4.66
N GLN A 449 16.12 18.60 5.67
CA GLN A 449 15.86 18.22 7.06
C GLN A 449 16.08 19.35 8.05
N GLY A 450 15.16 19.44 9.02
CA GLY A 450 15.29 20.36 10.15
C GLY A 450 14.68 21.73 9.86
N SER A 451 15.12 22.75 10.60
CA SER A 451 14.68 24.13 10.36
C SER A 451 15.55 24.81 9.33
N ALA A 452 15.01 25.84 8.66
CA ALA A 452 15.74 26.68 7.71
C ALA A 452 17.10 27.17 8.26
N GLY A 453 17.22 27.49 9.55
CA GLY A 453 18.49 27.96 10.12
C GLY A 453 19.50 26.86 10.46
N GLU A 454 19.04 25.70 10.94
CA GLU A 454 19.90 24.66 11.48
C GLU A 454 20.30 23.60 10.43
N GLY A 455 19.35 23.17 9.60
CA GLY A 455 19.53 22.02 8.73
C GLY A 455 20.08 20.78 9.45
N ILE A 456 21.12 20.19 8.87
CA ILE A 456 21.93 19.08 9.40
C ILE A 456 23.12 19.52 10.26
N ARG A 457 23.18 20.77 10.75
CA ARG A 457 24.23 21.27 11.68
C ARG A 457 24.09 20.74 13.12
N VAL A 458 23.70 19.48 13.24
CA VAL A 458 23.66 18.72 14.48
C VAL A 458 24.79 17.69 14.50
N SER A 459 24.94 16.96 15.61
CA SER A 459 25.96 15.92 15.72
C SER A 459 25.83 14.87 14.62
N ASP A 460 26.94 14.26 14.22
CA ASP A 460 26.95 13.18 13.22
C ASP A 460 26.02 12.02 13.63
N LYS A 461 25.97 11.68 14.93
CA LYS A 461 25.00 10.71 15.48
C LYS A 461 23.57 11.07 15.14
N ARG A 462 23.14 12.31 15.41
CA ARG A 462 21.76 12.72 15.14
C ARG A 462 21.42 12.72 13.65
N VAL A 463 22.39 12.98 12.76
CA VAL A 463 22.16 12.85 11.31
C VAL A 463 22.03 11.39 10.92
N ARG A 464 22.83 10.48 11.48
CA ARG A 464 22.65 9.04 11.24
C ARG A 464 21.28 8.55 11.71
N GLU A 465 20.91 8.91 12.93
CA GLU A 465 19.68 8.48 13.59
C GLU A 465 18.43 9.12 12.98
N ASP A 466 18.31 10.44 13.07
CA ASP A 466 17.07 11.15 12.76
C ASP A 466 16.86 11.35 11.24
N VAL A 467 17.88 11.12 10.40
CA VAL A 467 17.82 11.45 8.96
C VAL A 467 18.16 10.26 8.09
N LEU A 468 19.41 9.80 8.14
CA LEU A 468 19.93 8.80 7.19
C LEU A 468 19.26 7.43 7.37
N TRP A 469 19.42 6.82 8.54
CA TRP A 469 18.84 5.50 8.82
C TRP A 469 17.32 5.59 9.01
N ALA A 470 16.80 6.70 9.53
CA ALA A 470 15.37 6.98 9.54
C ALA A 470 14.75 6.88 8.13
N THR A 471 15.36 7.51 7.12
CA THR A 471 14.84 7.46 5.74
C THR A 471 14.98 6.07 5.12
N LEU A 472 16.18 5.47 5.24
CA LEU A 472 16.48 4.20 4.59
C LEU A 472 15.68 3.03 5.19
N MET A 473 15.49 3.01 6.50
CA MET A 473 14.72 1.96 7.18
C MET A 473 13.20 2.11 7.02
N ALA A 474 12.72 3.32 6.69
CA ALA A 474 11.32 3.52 6.30
C ALA A 474 10.99 2.95 4.90
N GLY A 475 12.01 2.56 4.12
CA GLY A 475 11.86 2.14 2.71
C GLY A 475 12.10 3.27 1.69
N GLY A 476 12.60 4.43 2.13
CA GLY A 476 12.92 5.55 1.23
C GLY A 476 14.18 5.29 0.39
N THR A 477 14.31 5.96 -0.76
CA THR A 477 15.49 5.84 -1.64
C THR A 477 16.74 6.50 -1.05
N GLY A 478 16.59 7.40 -0.07
CA GLY A 478 17.70 7.99 0.68
C GLY A 478 17.60 9.51 0.86
N VAL A 479 18.75 10.17 1.06
CA VAL A 479 18.80 11.55 1.59
C VAL A 479 19.72 12.50 0.83
N GLU A 480 19.40 13.79 0.88
CA GLU A 480 20.30 14.89 0.52
C GLU A 480 20.40 15.87 1.70
N TYR A 481 21.61 16.31 2.03
CA TYR A 481 21.86 17.02 3.28
C TYR A 481 21.79 18.54 3.13
N TYR A 482 20.75 19.13 3.72
CA TYR A 482 20.56 20.57 3.81
C TYR A 482 21.37 21.20 4.97
N SER A 483 22.20 22.20 4.66
CA SER A 483 23.16 22.77 5.61
C SER A 483 22.65 23.96 6.41
N GLY A 484 21.39 24.37 6.25
CA GLY A 484 20.82 25.54 6.92
C GLY A 484 21.34 26.88 6.38
N TYR A 485 20.59 27.94 6.65
CA TYR A 485 20.84 29.30 6.18
C TYR A 485 21.75 30.06 7.15
N THR A 486 23.08 29.95 6.96
CA THR A 486 24.08 30.69 7.74
C THR A 486 25.02 31.51 6.84
N ASP A 487 25.50 32.64 7.38
CA ASP A 487 26.35 33.61 6.66
C ASP A 487 27.73 33.07 6.25
N ASP A 488 28.22 32.00 6.88
CA ASP A 488 29.61 31.54 6.79
C ASP A 488 29.80 30.28 5.92
N ASP A 489 28.78 29.43 5.83
CA ASP A 489 28.85 28.14 5.12
C ASP A 489 27.47 27.53 4.84
N GLY A 490 26.42 28.35 4.81
CA GLY A 490 25.04 27.90 4.65
C GLY A 490 24.67 27.52 3.23
N ASP A 491 23.38 27.30 3.04
CA ASP A 491 22.80 26.89 1.76
C ASP A 491 23.09 27.85 0.60
N ILE A 492 23.30 29.14 0.87
CA ILE A 492 23.68 30.12 -0.16
C ILE A 492 25.19 30.39 -0.19
N ASN A 493 25.89 30.30 0.94
CA ASN A 493 27.27 30.79 1.10
C ASN A 493 28.34 29.66 1.10
N GLY A 494 27.93 28.39 1.21
CA GLY A 494 28.82 27.23 1.29
C GLY A 494 29.77 27.11 0.10
N ASN A 495 31.04 26.83 0.38
CA ASN A 495 32.10 26.63 -0.64
C ASN A 495 33.01 25.42 -0.30
N ASP A 496 32.77 24.73 0.82
CA ASP A 496 33.62 23.64 1.29
C ASP A 496 32.78 22.49 1.88
N HIS A 497 32.56 21.45 1.09
CA HIS A 497 31.85 20.26 1.54
C HIS A 497 32.58 19.50 2.66
N ARG A 498 33.88 19.75 2.91
CA ARG A 498 34.58 19.11 4.05
C ARG A 498 33.99 19.47 5.40
N LYS A 499 33.33 20.61 5.52
CA LYS A 499 32.66 20.97 6.78
C LYS A 499 31.53 20.02 7.15
N ARG A 500 31.07 19.19 6.20
CA ARG A 500 30.11 18.08 6.39
C ARG A 500 30.68 16.73 5.94
N GLY A 501 32.00 16.63 5.75
CA GLY A 501 32.68 15.45 5.19
C GLY A 501 32.30 14.13 5.87
N ASN A 502 32.31 14.11 7.21
CA ASN A 502 31.92 12.92 7.97
C ASN A 502 30.50 12.44 7.66
N LYS A 503 29.54 13.35 7.40
CA LYS A 503 28.15 12.99 7.11
C LYS A 503 28.01 12.36 5.73
N TYR A 504 28.75 12.85 4.75
CA TYR A 504 28.86 12.19 3.43
C TYR A 504 29.50 10.81 3.56
N LYS A 505 30.54 10.70 4.37
CA LYS A 505 31.24 9.45 4.66
C LYS A 505 30.35 8.39 5.30
N GLU A 506 29.60 8.77 6.32
CA GLU A 506 28.63 7.90 6.99
C GLU A 506 27.44 7.57 6.07
N GLY A 507 27.03 8.51 5.21
CA GLY A 507 26.13 8.23 4.09
C GLY A 507 26.66 7.12 3.19
N GLY A 508 27.90 7.23 2.73
CA GLY A 508 28.59 6.20 1.93
C GLY A 508 28.64 4.83 2.62
N TYR A 509 28.80 4.80 3.95
CA TYR A 509 28.72 3.55 4.72
C TYR A 509 27.31 2.94 4.70
N ALA A 510 26.25 3.72 4.82
CA ALA A 510 24.89 3.21 4.71
C ALA A 510 24.59 2.71 3.29
N LEU A 511 24.98 3.44 2.25
CA LEU A 511 24.83 3.00 0.86
C LEU A 511 25.55 1.67 0.61
N ASN A 512 26.76 1.51 1.15
CA ASN A 512 27.51 0.26 1.04
C ASN A 512 26.78 -0.91 1.72
N PHE A 513 26.14 -0.69 2.88
CA PHE A 513 25.35 -1.72 3.56
C PHE A 513 24.18 -2.20 2.68
N PHE A 514 23.37 -1.28 2.15
CA PHE A 514 22.25 -1.64 1.27
C PHE A 514 22.73 -2.34 0.00
N ASN A 515 23.73 -1.78 -0.67
CA ASN A 515 24.28 -2.32 -1.92
C ASN A 515 24.91 -3.70 -1.76
N THR A 516 25.47 -4.01 -0.59
CA THR A 516 26.15 -5.29 -0.35
C THR A 516 25.19 -6.36 0.18
N TYR A 517 24.25 -5.99 1.06
CA TYR A 517 23.54 -6.97 1.88
C TYR A 517 22.04 -7.06 1.62
N LEU A 518 21.42 -6.02 1.03
CA LEU A 518 19.96 -5.92 0.89
C LEU A 518 19.44 -5.89 -0.56
N GLN A 519 20.30 -5.67 -1.57
CA GLN A 519 19.90 -5.61 -2.99
C GLN A 519 18.88 -6.67 -3.46
N PRO A 520 18.98 -7.96 -3.08
CA PRO A 520 18.01 -8.98 -3.51
C PRO A 520 16.59 -8.79 -2.96
N TYR A 521 16.44 -8.01 -1.88
CA TYR A 521 15.20 -7.95 -1.09
C TYR A 521 14.53 -6.58 -1.11
N MET A 522 15.26 -5.53 -1.50
CA MET A 522 14.86 -4.12 -1.30
C MET A 522 13.42 -3.78 -1.72
N THR A 523 12.91 -4.34 -2.82
CA THR A 523 11.55 -4.05 -3.33
C THR A 523 10.43 -4.80 -2.61
N GLU A 524 10.77 -5.83 -1.85
CA GLU A 524 9.84 -6.66 -1.08
C GLU A 524 9.88 -6.29 0.41
N MET A 525 10.93 -5.60 0.85
CA MET A 525 11.07 -5.15 2.22
C MET A 525 10.17 -3.94 2.52
N VAL A 526 9.60 -3.91 3.72
CA VAL A 526 8.78 -2.83 4.26
C VAL A 526 9.28 -2.42 5.63
N SER A 527 8.85 -1.25 6.11
CA SER A 527 9.14 -0.83 7.48
C SER A 527 8.33 -1.66 8.48
N SER A 528 8.99 -2.17 9.53
CA SER A 528 8.42 -3.13 10.47
C SER A 528 8.87 -2.87 11.91
N ASP A 529 8.90 -1.60 12.33
CA ASP A 529 9.50 -1.17 13.61
C ASP A 529 8.98 -1.94 14.85
N GLY A 530 7.71 -2.39 14.79
CA GLY A 530 7.07 -3.18 15.85
C GLY A 530 7.71 -4.54 16.15
N ILE A 531 8.61 -5.03 15.28
CA ILE A 531 9.41 -6.25 15.50
C ILE A 531 10.36 -6.11 16.70
N THR A 532 10.66 -4.89 17.11
CA THR A 532 11.50 -4.64 18.29
C THR A 532 10.69 -4.03 19.42
N SER A 533 11.02 -4.42 20.65
CA SER A 533 10.37 -3.89 21.86
C SER A 533 10.63 -2.40 22.16
N ASN A 534 11.51 -1.74 21.40
CA ASN A 534 11.91 -0.36 21.63
C ASN A 534 11.50 0.51 20.44
N ASN A 535 10.52 1.38 20.66
CA ASN A 535 9.92 2.24 19.63
C ASN A 535 10.86 3.30 19.04
N ASN A 536 12.13 3.36 19.46
CA ASN A 536 13.15 4.20 18.83
C ASN A 536 14.01 3.44 17.82
N ASP A 537 13.92 2.12 17.78
CA ASP A 537 14.63 1.30 16.80
C ASP A 537 13.88 1.40 15.46
N TYR A 538 14.62 1.33 14.34
CA TYR A 538 14.01 1.28 13.01
C TYR A 538 14.26 -0.09 12.39
N VAL A 539 13.22 -0.67 11.80
CA VAL A 539 13.29 -2.00 11.20
C VAL A 539 12.82 -1.93 9.77
N PHE A 540 13.63 -2.49 8.87
CA PHE A 540 13.27 -2.73 7.48
C PHE A 540 13.36 -4.23 7.22
N ALA A 541 12.26 -4.86 6.82
CA ALA A 541 12.16 -6.31 6.82
C ALA A 541 11.41 -6.85 5.61
N LYS A 542 11.85 -8.01 5.15
CA LYS A 542 11.03 -8.97 4.43
C LYS A 542 10.77 -10.10 5.43
N ALA A 543 9.54 -10.18 5.92
CA ALA A 543 9.14 -11.15 6.93
C ALA A 543 9.52 -12.58 6.48
N GLY A 544 9.89 -13.42 7.46
CA GLY A 544 10.34 -14.79 7.20
C GLY A 544 11.72 -14.97 6.54
N GLU A 545 12.40 -13.90 6.08
CA GLU A 545 13.67 -14.03 5.35
C GLU A 545 14.81 -13.13 5.85
N VAL A 546 14.59 -11.82 5.93
CA VAL A 546 15.67 -10.85 6.26
C VAL A 546 15.16 -9.62 6.98
N TYR A 547 15.89 -9.21 8.00
CA TYR A 547 15.59 -8.01 8.80
C TYR A 547 16.84 -7.15 8.94
N ALA A 548 16.72 -5.87 8.64
CA ALA A 548 17.72 -4.87 8.97
C ALA A 548 17.17 -4.01 10.12
N VAL A 549 17.88 -4.01 11.25
CA VAL A 549 17.44 -3.32 12.48
C VAL A 549 18.48 -2.28 12.85
N TYR A 550 18.13 -0.99 12.80
CA TYR A 550 18.96 0.09 13.31
C TYR A 550 18.63 0.38 14.77
N LEU A 551 19.61 0.22 15.65
CA LEU A 551 19.53 0.54 17.08
C LEU A 551 20.27 1.86 17.33
N PRO A 552 19.59 3.02 17.47
CA PRO A 552 20.27 4.31 17.60
C PRO A 552 21.11 4.46 18.87
N ASN A 553 20.79 3.69 19.90
CA ASN A 553 21.45 3.72 21.21
C ASN A 553 22.26 2.44 21.50
N GLY A 554 22.34 1.51 20.53
CA GLY A 554 22.98 0.21 20.71
C GLY A 554 22.37 -0.57 21.88
N GLY A 555 23.21 -1.27 22.63
CA GLY A 555 22.76 -2.10 23.74
C GLY A 555 21.94 -3.31 23.28
N SER A 556 20.96 -3.73 24.08
CA SER A 556 20.11 -4.88 23.76
C SER A 556 18.67 -4.44 23.52
N THR A 557 18.00 -5.08 22.57
CA THR A 557 16.55 -4.97 22.35
C THR A 557 15.96 -6.38 22.23
N ASN A 558 14.74 -6.56 22.72
CA ASN A 558 14.00 -7.79 22.43
C ASN A 558 13.50 -7.72 20.99
N ILE A 559 13.51 -8.86 20.32
CA ILE A 559 13.07 -8.97 18.94
C ILE A 559 12.07 -10.12 18.81
N ASP A 560 10.99 -9.85 18.09
CA ASP A 560 9.96 -10.83 17.77
C ASP A 560 10.13 -11.28 16.32
N LEU A 561 10.67 -12.49 16.15
CA LEU A 561 10.91 -13.08 14.83
C LEU A 561 10.06 -14.34 14.70
N PRO A 562 9.62 -14.68 13.47
CA PRO A 562 8.90 -15.92 13.22
C PRO A 562 9.67 -17.15 13.71
N SER A 563 8.96 -18.25 13.96
CA SER A 563 9.60 -19.51 14.35
C SER A 563 10.61 -19.94 13.28
N GLY A 564 11.85 -20.18 13.71
CA GLY A 564 12.93 -20.44 12.78
C GLY A 564 14.31 -20.40 13.42
N THR A 565 15.34 -20.58 12.58
CA THR A 565 16.73 -20.40 13.00
C THR A 565 17.25 -19.10 12.43
N TRP A 566 17.61 -18.19 13.32
CA TRP A 566 18.01 -16.83 12.97
C TRP A 566 19.43 -16.55 13.43
N GLU A 567 20.19 -15.84 12.61
CA GLU A 567 21.50 -15.33 12.94
C GLU A 567 21.55 -13.82 12.76
N VAL A 568 22.15 -13.12 13.72
CA VAL A 568 22.42 -11.69 13.66
C VAL A 568 23.90 -11.43 13.37
N GLN A 569 24.16 -10.48 12.49
CA GLN A 569 25.47 -9.89 12.27
C GLN A 569 25.39 -8.37 12.39
N TRP A 570 26.43 -7.76 12.95
CA TRP A 570 26.46 -6.32 13.26
C TRP A 570 27.30 -5.54 12.27
N TYR A 571 26.76 -4.41 11.81
CA TYR A 571 27.41 -3.41 10.98
C TYR A 571 27.59 -2.11 11.75
N ASN A 572 28.79 -1.53 11.71
CA ASN A 572 29.09 -0.27 12.40
C ASN A 572 28.78 0.93 11.48
N PRO A 573 27.70 1.69 11.72
CA PRO A 573 27.30 2.80 10.86
C PRO A 573 28.25 4.01 10.92
N ARG A 574 29.16 4.07 11.91
CA ARG A 574 30.12 5.17 12.10
C ARG A 574 31.41 4.99 11.30
N SER A 575 31.80 3.74 11.06
CA SER A 575 33.08 3.40 10.42
C SER A 575 32.93 2.58 9.16
N GLY A 576 31.73 2.06 8.89
CA GLY A 576 31.49 1.06 7.84
C GLY A 576 32.27 -0.24 8.08
N GLY A 577 32.52 -0.98 7.00
CA GLY A 577 33.31 -2.20 6.99
C GLY A 577 32.51 -3.45 6.62
N GLY A 578 32.99 -4.62 7.06
CA GLY A 578 32.25 -5.88 6.94
C GLY A 578 31.30 -6.08 8.12
N LEU A 579 30.34 -6.98 7.94
CA LEU A 579 29.53 -7.51 9.04
C LEU A 579 30.40 -8.26 10.07
N SER A 580 29.99 -8.24 11.34
CA SER A 580 30.58 -9.09 12.37
C SER A 580 30.39 -10.58 12.07
N ALA A 581 31.03 -11.45 12.84
CA ALA A 581 30.67 -12.86 12.86
C ALA A 581 29.19 -13.02 13.23
N ALA A 582 28.54 -14.01 12.61
CA ALA A 582 27.16 -14.37 12.90
C ALA A 582 27.03 -15.00 14.28
N THR A 583 25.95 -14.64 14.98
CA THR A 583 25.56 -15.22 16.26
C THR A 583 24.08 -15.57 16.23
N ALA A 584 23.70 -16.72 16.79
CA ALA A 584 22.30 -17.13 16.85
C ALA A 584 21.46 -16.08 17.60
N VAL A 585 20.28 -15.77 17.06
CA VAL A 585 19.26 -14.95 17.72
C VAL A 585 18.38 -15.89 18.54
N THR A 586 18.05 -15.46 19.75
CA THR A 586 17.01 -16.10 20.57
C THR A 586 15.81 -15.18 20.61
N ASN A 587 15.61 -14.43 21.71
CA ASN A 587 14.48 -13.50 21.88
C ASN A 587 14.96 -12.04 21.99
N SER A 588 16.28 -11.83 21.89
CA SER A 588 16.91 -10.52 22.02
C SER A 588 18.21 -10.50 21.23
N ILE A 589 18.55 -9.33 20.71
CA ILE A 589 19.85 -9.06 20.09
C ILE A 589 20.63 -8.07 20.97
N SER A 590 21.96 -8.22 21.04
CA SER A 590 22.83 -7.33 21.81
C SER A 590 23.93 -6.77 20.92
N ALA A 591 23.87 -5.45 20.70
CA ALA A 591 24.88 -4.72 19.96
C ALA A 591 26.24 -4.75 20.69
N PRO A 592 27.36 -4.61 19.96
CA PRO A 592 28.70 -4.65 20.55
C PRO A 592 28.97 -3.61 21.65
N ASP A 593 28.29 -2.47 21.62
CA ASP A 593 28.37 -1.43 22.65
C ASP A 593 27.07 -0.59 22.71
N THR A 594 27.06 0.48 23.50
CA THR A 594 25.92 1.40 23.67
C THR A 594 25.96 2.60 22.70
N ASN A 595 26.66 2.48 21.58
CA ASN A 595 26.55 3.44 20.48
C ASN A 595 25.65 2.86 19.38
N ASP A 596 25.33 3.63 18.34
CA ASP A 596 24.42 3.16 17.28
C ASP A 596 24.94 1.95 16.46
N TRP A 597 24.10 0.96 16.17
CA TRP A 597 24.48 -0.21 15.37
C TRP A 597 23.36 -0.62 14.41
N VAL A 598 23.73 -1.26 13.31
CA VAL A 598 22.76 -1.91 12.41
C VAL A 598 22.95 -3.42 12.54
N ALA A 599 21.92 -4.14 12.94
CA ALA A 599 21.85 -5.58 12.86
C ALA A 599 21.32 -5.98 11.49
N LEU A 600 21.97 -6.95 10.85
CA LEU A 600 21.42 -7.72 9.75
C LEU A 600 21.10 -9.11 10.30
N ILE A 601 19.82 -9.45 10.28
CA ILE A 601 19.32 -10.74 10.74
C ILE A 601 18.87 -11.53 9.52
N LYS A 602 19.40 -12.74 9.38
CA LYS A 602 19.06 -13.67 8.31
C LYS A 602 18.81 -15.04 8.90
N GLY A 603 17.88 -15.75 8.29
CA GLY A 603 17.49 -17.08 8.72
C GLY A 603 16.51 -17.67 7.72
N GLU A 604 16.13 -18.90 8.00
CA GLU A 604 14.97 -19.51 7.35
C GLU A 604 13.92 -19.66 8.44
N SER A 605 12.74 -19.06 8.23
CA SER A 605 11.56 -19.51 8.94
C SER A 605 11.38 -21.00 8.63
N ASP A 606 10.84 -21.78 9.56
CA ASP A 606 10.59 -23.20 9.34
C ASP A 606 9.39 -23.47 8.40
N GLY A 607 8.97 -22.45 7.64
CA GLY A 607 7.87 -22.50 6.67
C GLY A 607 6.48 -22.58 7.33
N THR A 608 6.38 -22.23 8.62
CA THR A 608 5.12 -22.11 9.35
C THR A 608 4.48 -20.72 9.25
N ASP A 609 5.09 -19.83 8.47
CA ASP A 609 4.74 -18.43 8.29
C ASP A 609 4.49 -18.16 6.79
N CYS A 610 3.37 -17.53 6.45
CA CYS A 610 2.63 -17.72 5.19
C CYS A 610 2.86 -16.66 4.11
N ASP A 611 2.77 -17.08 2.84
CA ASP A 611 2.88 -16.22 1.65
C ASP A 611 1.52 -16.28 0.92
N ASN A 612 0.58 -15.42 1.30
CA ASN A 612 -0.85 -15.68 1.17
C ASN A 612 -1.51 -14.95 -0.04
N VAL A 613 -1.20 -15.38 -1.26
CA VAL A 613 -1.92 -14.95 -2.49
C VAL A 613 -2.50 -16.16 -3.24
N GLU A 614 -3.83 -16.24 -3.34
CA GLU A 614 -4.55 -17.29 -4.09
C GLU A 614 -4.98 -16.79 -5.48
N ASN A 615 -4.70 -17.59 -6.52
CA ASN A 615 -5.04 -17.26 -7.92
C ASN A 615 -6.29 -18.02 -8.37
N VAL A 616 -7.31 -17.29 -8.83
CA VAL A 616 -8.58 -17.83 -9.34
C VAL A 616 -8.68 -17.56 -10.84
N THR A 617 -8.68 -18.60 -11.65
CA THR A 617 -8.86 -18.45 -13.11
C THR A 617 -10.33 -18.27 -13.46
N ALA A 618 -10.63 -17.51 -14.52
CA ALA A 618 -12.00 -17.33 -14.99
C ALA A 618 -12.68 -18.68 -15.30
N SER A 619 -13.88 -18.89 -14.73
CA SER A 619 -14.73 -20.04 -15.01
C SER A 619 -15.43 -19.89 -16.36
N HIS A 620 -15.82 -18.67 -16.73
CA HIS A 620 -16.32 -18.32 -18.04
C HIS A 620 -15.80 -16.96 -18.51
N ASP A 621 -15.42 -16.82 -19.78
CA ASP A 621 -15.23 -15.53 -20.42
C ASP A 621 -15.77 -15.45 -21.86
N ALA A 622 -16.31 -14.30 -22.22
CA ALA A 622 -16.79 -14.02 -23.57
C ALA A 622 -16.96 -12.52 -23.76
N TYR A 623 -17.07 -12.05 -25.00
CA TYR A 623 -17.46 -10.67 -25.27
C TYR A 623 -18.64 -10.59 -26.24
N LEU A 624 -19.42 -9.51 -26.10
CA LEU A 624 -20.47 -9.15 -27.04
C LEU A 624 -19.98 -8.01 -27.92
N GLN A 625 -20.10 -8.18 -29.25
CA GLN A 625 -20.01 -7.08 -30.20
C GLN A 625 -21.42 -6.74 -30.69
N GLY A 626 -21.97 -5.64 -30.18
CA GLY A 626 -23.40 -5.39 -30.23
C GLY A 626 -24.17 -6.52 -29.52
N THR A 627 -24.90 -7.33 -30.29
CA THR A 627 -25.69 -8.47 -29.80
C THR A 627 -25.07 -9.83 -30.17
N THR A 628 -23.91 -9.83 -30.82
CA THR A 628 -23.25 -11.05 -31.32
C THR A 628 -22.23 -11.55 -30.30
N LEU A 629 -22.35 -12.82 -29.92
CA LEU A 629 -21.45 -13.51 -28.99
C LEU A 629 -20.15 -13.94 -29.67
N PHE A 630 -19.03 -13.67 -29.00
CA PHE A 630 -17.72 -14.19 -29.33
C PHE A 630 -17.11 -14.91 -28.13
N ASN A 631 -16.82 -16.20 -28.31
CA ASN A 631 -15.93 -16.99 -27.47
C ASN A 631 -14.76 -17.44 -28.36
N SER A 632 -13.57 -16.89 -28.09
CA SER A 632 -12.34 -17.10 -28.84
C SER A 632 -11.15 -16.81 -27.93
N ALA A 633 -9.91 -17.07 -28.35
CA ALA A 633 -8.68 -16.76 -27.60
C ALA A 633 -8.48 -15.26 -27.21
N GLU A 634 -9.42 -14.39 -27.57
CA GLU A 634 -9.41 -12.96 -27.28
C GLU A 634 -10.74 -12.49 -26.66
N LEU A 635 -10.62 -11.59 -25.70
CA LEU A 635 -11.68 -10.77 -25.14
C LEU A 635 -11.50 -9.34 -25.65
N ARG A 636 -12.55 -8.70 -26.18
CA ARG A 636 -12.41 -7.36 -26.76
C ARG A 636 -13.31 -6.35 -26.07
N VAL A 637 -12.74 -5.17 -25.82
CA VAL A 637 -13.43 -4.05 -25.18
C VAL A 637 -13.30 -2.83 -26.08
N GLU A 638 -14.43 -2.17 -26.37
CA GLU A 638 -14.49 -0.95 -27.18
C GLU A 638 -15.74 -0.14 -26.81
N SER A 639 -15.56 1.16 -26.55
CA SER A 639 -16.65 2.06 -26.18
C SER A 639 -17.80 2.02 -27.20
N GLY A 640 -19.01 1.70 -26.71
CA GLY A 640 -20.23 1.66 -27.51
C GLY A 640 -20.35 0.49 -28.50
N ASN A 641 -19.38 -0.43 -28.56
CA ASN A 641 -19.40 -1.55 -29.51
C ASN A 641 -19.11 -2.92 -28.86
N ARG A 642 -18.05 -3.05 -28.05
CA ARG A 642 -17.59 -4.34 -27.50
C ARG A 642 -17.47 -4.30 -25.98
N ILE A 643 -18.07 -5.28 -25.30
CA ILE A 643 -18.03 -5.44 -23.84
C ILE A 643 -17.65 -6.87 -23.52
N SER A 644 -16.64 -7.04 -22.67
CA SER A 644 -16.20 -8.36 -22.19
C SER A 644 -16.88 -8.69 -20.87
N TYR A 645 -17.18 -9.96 -20.69
CA TYR A 645 -17.79 -10.54 -19.50
C TYR A 645 -16.87 -11.63 -19.01
N LEU A 646 -16.53 -11.59 -17.74
CA LEU A 646 -15.73 -12.61 -17.05
C LEU A 646 -16.57 -13.18 -15.91
N GLN A 647 -16.41 -14.44 -15.60
CA GLN A 647 -17.00 -15.07 -14.44
C GLN A 647 -15.91 -15.79 -13.68
N PHE A 648 -15.91 -15.64 -12.36
CA PHE A 648 -15.00 -16.34 -11.46
C PHE A 648 -15.82 -17.03 -10.38
N ASP A 649 -15.43 -18.25 -10.03
CA ASP A 649 -15.88 -18.89 -8.81
C ASP A 649 -14.86 -18.56 -7.73
N VAL A 650 -15.10 -17.48 -6.98
CA VAL A 650 -14.19 -17.06 -5.92
C VAL A 650 -14.18 -18.17 -4.87
N PRO A 651 -13.03 -18.79 -4.58
CA PRO A 651 -12.93 -19.87 -3.62
C PRO A 651 -13.46 -19.39 -2.28
N SER A 652 -14.16 -20.29 -1.61
CA SER A 652 -14.40 -20.16 -0.19
C SER A 652 -13.06 -20.40 0.51
N THR A 653 -12.44 -19.33 0.98
CA THR A 653 -11.20 -19.36 1.77
C THR A 653 -11.53 -19.27 3.27
N THR A 654 -10.69 -19.89 4.10
CA THR A 654 -10.74 -19.81 5.57
C THR A 654 -10.02 -18.57 6.09
N GLU A 655 -9.05 -18.08 5.33
CA GLU A 655 -8.26 -16.89 5.55
C GLU A 655 -9.03 -15.67 5.01
N VAL A 656 -9.03 -14.55 5.77
CA VAL A 656 -9.74 -13.33 5.37
C VAL A 656 -9.13 -12.79 4.08
N ILE A 657 -9.94 -12.56 3.05
CA ILE A 657 -9.48 -11.86 1.85
C ILE A 657 -9.22 -10.40 2.22
N THR A 658 -7.95 -9.99 2.27
CA THR A 658 -7.50 -8.62 2.58
C THR A 658 -7.47 -7.73 1.33
N GLY A 659 -7.45 -8.33 0.13
CA GLY A 659 -7.48 -7.61 -1.13
C GLY A 659 -7.83 -8.50 -2.33
N VAL A 660 -8.48 -7.94 -3.35
CA VAL A 660 -8.79 -8.66 -4.60
C VAL A 660 -8.33 -7.86 -5.81
N LYS A 661 -7.69 -8.53 -6.76
CA LYS A 661 -7.11 -7.94 -7.96
C LYS A 661 -7.49 -8.74 -9.20
N LEU A 662 -8.15 -8.13 -10.19
CA LEU A 662 -8.31 -8.75 -11.52
C LEU A 662 -7.08 -8.48 -12.37
N GLN A 663 -6.43 -9.52 -12.88
CA GLN A 663 -5.33 -9.43 -13.84
C GLN A 663 -5.78 -9.88 -15.24
N MET A 664 -5.47 -9.08 -16.27
CA MET A 664 -5.71 -9.42 -17.68
C MET A 664 -4.50 -9.05 -18.54
N THR A 665 -4.12 -9.91 -19.48
CA THR A 665 -2.99 -9.70 -20.40
C THR A 665 -3.48 -9.28 -21.78
N VAL A 666 -2.91 -8.22 -22.37
CA VAL A 666 -3.25 -7.76 -23.72
C VAL A 666 -2.77 -8.79 -24.75
N SER A 667 -3.66 -9.23 -25.64
CA SER A 667 -3.39 -10.33 -26.58
C SER A 667 -2.77 -9.86 -27.90
N SER A 668 -3.56 -9.46 -28.89
CA SER A 668 -3.07 -9.17 -30.25
C SER A 668 -3.16 -7.71 -30.66
N ASP A 669 -4.02 -6.95 -29.96
CA ASP A 669 -4.38 -5.58 -30.26
C ASP A 669 -4.34 -4.75 -28.98
N GLY A 670 -3.41 -3.80 -28.94
CA GLY A 670 -3.26 -2.84 -27.86
C GLY A 670 -4.24 -1.69 -28.02
N GLY A 671 -4.54 -1.02 -26.90
CA GLY A 671 -5.51 0.08 -26.87
C GLY A 671 -5.12 1.13 -25.85
N SER A 672 -6.00 2.09 -25.62
CA SER A 672 -5.80 3.15 -24.63
C SER A 672 -7.13 3.62 -24.11
N GLY A 673 -7.16 4.15 -22.89
CA GLY A 673 -8.32 4.79 -22.27
C GLY A 673 -8.86 4.06 -21.06
N LEU A 674 -10.02 4.51 -20.58
CA LEU A 674 -10.61 4.07 -19.32
C LEU A 674 -11.38 2.77 -19.49
N ILE A 675 -10.92 1.73 -18.79
CA ILE A 675 -11.63 0.46 -18.60
C ILE A 675 -12.13 0.38 -17.18
N GLU A 676 -13.44 0.28 -17.05
CA GLU A 676 -14.17 0.11 -15.80
C GLU A 676 -14.61 -1.35 -15.67
N VAL A 677 -14.55 -1.86 -14.45
CA VAL A 677 -14.95 -3.20 -14.06
C VAL A 677 -16.15 -3.06 -13.14
N PHE A 678 -17.30 -3.54 -13.61
CA PHE A 678 -18.53 -3.55 -12.83
C PHE A 678 -18.81 -4.96 -12.31
N LYS A 679 -19.32 -5.04 -11.08
CA LYS A 679 -19.92 -6.27 -10.57
C LYS A 679 -21.24 -6.49 -11.30
N GLY A 680 -21.35 -7.61 -12.00
CA GLY A 680 -22.58 -8.05 -12.66
C GLY A 680 -23.67 -8.36 -11.64
N ASN A 681 -24.91 -8.07 -12.00
CA ASN A 681 -26.06 -8.37 -11.13
C ASN A 681 -26.66 -9.77 -11.34
N SER A 682 -26.04 -10.60 -12.19
CA SER A 682 -26.41 -11.99 -12.44
C SER A 682 -25.22 -12.80 -12.91
N ASP A 683 -25.30 -14.10 -12.68
CA ASP A 683 -24.26 -15.11 -12.99
C ASP A 683 -24.81 -16.22 -13.89
N ASN A 684 -26.00 -16.00 -14.48
CA ASN A 684 -26.78 -16.94 -15.26
C ASN A 684 -26.40 -16.96 -16.75
N TRP A 685 -25.10 -16.90 -17.04
CA TRP A 685 -24.56 -16.98 -18.39
C TRP A 685 -23.34 -17.91 -18.41
N THR A 686 -23.00 -18.35 -19.60
CA THR A 686 -21.77 -19.09 -19.89
C THR A 686 -21.24 -18.59 -21.23
N GLU A 687 -20.00 -18.90 -21.56
CA GLU A 687 -19.38 -18.52 -22.84
C GLU A 687 -20.14 -19.06 -24.07
N ALA A 688 -21.00 -20.07 -23.89
CA ALA A 688 -21.84 -20.63 -24.95
C ALA A 688 -23.27 -20.04 -25.00
N SER A 689 -23.68 -19.31 -23.96
CA SER A 689 -25.06 -18.85 -23.78
C SER A 689 -25.24 -17.34 -23.60
N LEU A 690 -24.15 -16.58 -23.49
CA LEU A 690 -24.19 -15.12 -23.29
C LEU A 690 -24.93 -14.41 -24.44
N SER A 691 -25.96 -13.63 -24.07
CA SER A 691 -26.86 -12.93 -24.99
C SER A 691 -27.51 -11.72 -24.30
N ASP A 692 -28.24 -10.88 -25.03
CA ASP A 692 -29.00 -9.77 -24.42
C ASP A 692 -30.06 -10.23 -23.41
N ALA A 693 -30.48 -11.50 -23.44
CA ALA A 693 -31.51 -12.03 -22.54
C ALA A 693 -30.96 -12.45 -21.16
N ASN A 694 -29.65 -12.74 -21.06
CA ASN A 694 -29.03 -13.28 -19.85
C ASN A 694 -27.67 -12.66 -19.50
N LYS A 695 -27.17 -11.69 -20.29
CA LYS A 695 -25.95 -10.98 -19.92
C LYS A 695 -26.14 -10.27 -18.57
N PRO A 696 -25.11 -10.29 -17.70
CA PRO A 696 -25.15 -9.53 -16.46
C PRO A 696 -25.42 -8.05 -16.73
N GLY A 697 -26.34 -7.47 -15.97
CA GLY A 697 -26.53 -6.02 -15.93
C GLY A 697 -25.45 -5.35 -15.08
N GLU A 698 -25.12 -4.09 -15.42
CA GLU A 698 -24.14 -3.27 -14.68
C GLU A 698 -24.64 -3.00 -13.26
N GLY A 699 -23.93 -3.56 -12.27
CA GLY A 699 -24.08 -3.25 -10.85
C GLY A 699 -23.08 -2.17 -10.40
N ALA A 700 -22.52 -2.31 -9.21
CA ALA A 700 -21.52 -1.36 -8.71
C ALA A 700 -20.23 -1.41 -9.55
N MET A 701 -19.66 -0.24 -9.84
CA MET A 701 -18.28 -0.18 -10.33
C MET A 701 -17.36 -0.58 -9.18
N ILE A 702 -16.59 -1.65 -9.37
CA ILE A 702 -15.74 -2.22 -8.31
C ILE A 702 -14.26 -2.06 -8.59
N GLY A 703 -13.88 -1.75 -9.83
CA GLY A 703 -12.52 -1.40 -10.22
C GLY A 703 -12.50 -0.53 -11.47
N SER A 704 -11.43 0.24 -11.66
CA SER A 704 -11.24 1.07 -12.85
C SER A 704 -9.75 1.29 -13.11
N LEU A 705 -9.36 1.32 -14.39
CA LEU A 705 -7.99 1.62 -14.81
C LEU A 705 -8.04 2.43 -16.11
N ASN A 706 -7.40 3.59 -16.13
CA ASN A 706 -7.28 4.43 -17.33
C ASN A 706 -5.81 4.50 -17.74
N THR A 707 -5.45 3.81 -18.82
CA THR A 707 -4.04 3.69 -19.24
C THR A 707 -3.90 3.34 -20.73
N THR A 708 -2.66 3.18 -21.20
CA THR A 708 -2.34 2.58 -22.51
C THR A 708 -2.01 1.09 -22.32
N TYR A 709 -2.76 0.25 -23.02
CA TYR A 709 -2.68 -1.21 -23.00
C TYR A 709 -1.78 -1.71 -24.13
N SER A 710 -0.60 -2.22 -23.79
CA SER A 710 0.41 -2.70 -24.74
C SER A 710 0.36 -4.21 -24.91
N VAL A 711 0.44 -4.68 -26.15
CA VAL A 711 0.46 -6.11 -26.50
C VAL A 711 1.49 -6.89 -25.68
N GLY A 712 1.07 -8.00 -25.07
CA GLY A 712 1.91 -8.87 -24.24
C GLY A 712 2.07 -8.43 -22.79
N GLN A 713 1.53 -7.29 -22.36
CA GLN A 713 1.59 -6.81 -20.98
C GLN A 713 0.34 -7.20 -20.18
N SER A 714 0.53 -7.47 -18.88
CA SER A 714 -0.55 -7.72 -17.92
C SER A 714 -0.90 -6.46 -17.14
N TYR A 715 -2.18 -6.24 -16.92
CA TYR A 715 -2.72 -5.11 -16.17
C TYR A 715 -3.62 -5.61 -15.06
N THR A 716 -3.62 -4.88 -13.94
CA THR A 716 -4.35 -5.26 -12.73
C THR A 716 -5.35 -4.18 -12.30
N TRP A 717 -6.57 -4.60 -11.97
CA TRP A 717 -7.60 -3.76 -11.37
C TRP A 717 -7.81 -4.19 -9.91
N ASN A 718 -7.60 -3.28 -8.97
CA ASN A 718 -8.03 -3.50 -7.59
C ASN A 718 -9.56 -3.53 -7.56
N LEU A 719 -10.13 -4.60 -7.02
CA LEU A 719 -11.57 -4.82 -6.96
C LEU A 719 -12.06 -4.67 -5.52
N SER A 720 -13.12 -3.90 -5.34
CA SER A 720 -13.87 -3.80 -4.08
C SER A 720 -15.11 -4.70 -4.09
N GLY A 721 -15.59 -5.12 -2.91
CA GLY A 721 -16.86 -5.84 -2.81
C GLY A 721 -16.88 -7.22 -3.49
N VAL A 722 -15.71 -7.85 -3.62
CA VAL A 722 -15.57 -9.27 -3.97
C VAL A 722 -15.46 -10.06 -2.67
N THR A 723 -16.23 -11.13 -2.54
CA THR A 723 -16.44 -11.90 -1.31
C THR A 723 -16.08 -13.36 -1.54
N ALA A 724 -15.46 -13.99 -0.53
CA ALA A 724 -15.10 -15.40 -0.60
C ALA A 724 -16.34 -16.27 -0.86
N GLY A 725 -16.20 -17.29 -1.71
CA GLY A 725 -17.29 -18.23 -2.02
C GLY A 725 -18.36 -17.72 -2.98
N GLU A 726 -18.30 -16.47 -3.45
CA GLU A 726 -19.23 -15.99 -4.46
C GLU A 726 -18.81 -16.41 -5.87
N THR A 727 -19.78 -16.78 -6.71
CA THR A 727 -19.57 -16.70 -8.16
C THR A 727 -19.80 -15.26 -8.56
N ILE A 728 -18.79 -14.62 -9.15
CA ILE A 728 -18.87 -13.21 -9.56
C ILE A 728 -18.75 -13.08 -11.07
N SER A 729 -19.72 -12.43 -11.68
CA SER A 729 -19.61 -11.90 -13.04
C SER A 729 -19.02 -10.50 -13.01
N LEU A 730 -18.01 -10.25 -13.83
CA LEU A 730 -17.40 -8.95 -14.06
C LEU A 730 -17.74 -8.47 -15.47
N ILE A 731 -18.18 -7.23 -15.58
CA ILE A 731 -18.41 -6.55 -16.85
C ILE A 731 -17.24 -5.60 -17.06
N VAL A 732 -16.39 -5.93 -18.03
CA VAL A 732 -15.22 -5.14 -18.39
C VAL A 732 -15.60 -4.28 -19.58
N LYS A 733 -15.74 -2.98 -19.33
CA LYS A 733 -16.29 -2.01 -20.26
C LYS A 733 -15.36 -0.83 -20.41
N GLN A 734 -15.18 -0.40 -21.65
CA GLN A 734 -14.41 0.80 -21.95
C GLN A 734 -15.36 1.98 -22.11
N THR A 735 -15.09 3.06 -21.38
CA THR A 735 -15.89 4.30 -21.44
C THR A 735 -15.14 5.46 -22.09
N GLY A 736 -13.84 5.30 -22.35
CA GLY A 736 -13.04 6.22 -23.17
C GLY A 736 -11.86 5.54 -23.86
N GLY A 737 -11.38 6.13 -24.97
CA GLY A 737 -10.23 5.67 -25.76
C GLY A 737 -10.55 4.71 -26.92
N ASN A 738 -9.55 3.99 -27.42
CA ASN A 738 -9.66 3.07 -28.57
C ASN A 738 -9.65 1.59 -28.14
N ASP A 739 -10.07 0.69 -29.02
CA ASP A 739 -10.29 -0.71 -28.67
C ASP A 739 -9.04 -1.44 -28.16
N VAL A 740 -9.26 -2.42 -27.29
CA VAL A 740 -8.22 -3.30 -26.77
C VAL A 740 -8.68 -4.76 -26.83
N SER A 741 -7.73 -5.66 -27.03
CA SER A 741 -7.93 -7.10 -26.88
C SER A 741 -7.12 -7.64 -25.71
N PHE A 742 -7.75 -8.42 -24.85
CA PHE A 742 -7.12 -9.21 -23.82
C PHE A 742 -7.14 -10.68 -24.22
N SER A 743 -6.21 -11.47 -23.68
CA SER A 743 -6.25 -12.92 -23.82
C SER A 743 -7.44 -13.45 -23.03
N SER A 744 -8.22 -14.34 -23.65
CA SER A 744 -9.25 -15.09 -22.95
C SER A 744 -8.65 -16.30 -22.23
N LYS A 745 -9.53 -17.08 -21.60
CA LYS A 745 -9.25 -18.39 -21.03
C LYS A 745 -8.71 -19.40 -22.05
N GLU A 746 -9.12 -19.32 -23.32
CA GLU A 746 -8.59 -20.12 -24.44
C GLU A 746 -7.29 -19.55 -25.02
N GLY A 747 -6.91 -18.34 -24.61
CA GLY A 747 -5.69 -17.66 -25.04
C GLY A 747 -4.44 -18.07 -24.25
N SER A 748 -3.35 -17.39 -24.52
CA SER A 748 -2.04 -17.69 -23.92
C SER A 748 -1.96 -17.36 -22.43
N ASN A 749 -2.75 -16.38 -21.96
CA ASN A 749 -2.76 -15.90 -20.58
C ASN A 749 -4.21 -15.63 -20.13
N ALA A 750 -4.80 -16.55 -19.39
CA ALA A 750 -6.20 -16.42 -18.96
C ALA A 750 -6.39 -15.27 -17.94
N PRO A 751 -7.54 -14.58 -17.96
CA PRO A 751 -7.91 -13.65 -16.89
C PRO A 751 -7.91 -14.34 -15.53
N THR A 752 -7.35 -13.66 -14.52
CA THR A 752 -7.14 -14.24 -13.18
C THR A 752 -7.54 -13.24 -12.09
N LEU A 753 -8.29 -13.66 -11.07
CA LEU A 753 -8.40 -12.92 -9.80
C LEU A 753 -7.26 -13.36 -8.87
N LEU A 754 -6.55 -12.39 -8.30
CA LEU A 754 -5.58 -12.59 -7.24
C LEU A 754 -6.28 -12.21 -5.93
N LEU A 755 -6.40 -13.15 -5.00
CA LEU A 755 -6.94 -12.95 -3.66
C LEU A 755 -5.77 -12.85 -2.69
N GLU A 756 -5.62 -11.71 -2.05
CA GLU A 756 -4.68 -11.52 -0.95
C GLU A 756 -5.37 -12.02 0.32
N LEU A 757 -4.76 -12.96 1.03
CA LEU A 757 -5.32 -13.62 2.21
C LEU A 757 -4.57 -13.19 3.47
N GLU A 758 -5.27 -13.10 4.59
CA GLU A 758 -4.69 -12.78 5.90
C GLU A 758 -3.80 -13.92 6.39
N CYS A 759 -2.68 -13.57 7.01
CA CYS A 759 -1.72 -14.55 7.50
C CYS A 759 -2.03 -14.98 8.94
N ASN A 760 -2.23 -16.28 9.14
CA ASN A 760 -2.40 -16.88 10.47
C ASN A 760 -1.04 -17.00 11.16
N ASP A 761 -0.47 -15.88 11.58
CA ASP A 761 0.50 -15.90 12.67
C ASP A 761 -0.27 -16.16 13.96
N GLY A 762 -0.15 -17.39 14.46
CA GLY A 762 -0.64 -17.76 15.78
C GLY A 762 -0.01 -16.85 16.84
N GLY A 763 -0.78 -15.87 17.32
CA GLY A 763 -0.38 -15.01 18.43
C GLY A 763 -0.66 -13.51 18.31
N GLY A 764 -1.57 -13.05 17.44
CA GLY A 764 -2.12 -11.70 17.55
C GLY A 764 -3.25 -11.66 18.58
N SER A 765 -2.93 -11.56 19.88
CA SER A 765 -3.90 -11.05 20.85
C SER A 765 -4.43 -9.71 20.35
N GLY A 766 -5.73 -9.48 20.46
CA GLY A 766 -6.38 -8.23 20.08
C GLY A 766 -5.90 -7.04 20.90
N ASP A 767 -4.69 -6.58 20.65
CA ASP A 767 -4.09 -5.42 21.27
C ASP A 767 -4.33 -4.25 20.32
N CYS A 768 -5.52 -3.69 20.42
CA CYS A 768 -5.86 -2.43 19.81
C CYS A 768 -5.33 -1.27 20.68
N ASP A 769 -4.73 -0.24 20.11
CA ASP A 769 -4.24 0.87 20.94
C ASP A 769 -5.40 1.76 21.46
N ALA A 770 -5.25 2.33 22.66
CA ALA A 770 -6.23 3.25 23.22
C ALA A 770 -6.30 4.57 22.42
N VAL A 771 -7.51 5.01 22.07
CA VAL A 771 -7.75 6.17 21.20
C VAL A 771 -8.55 7.24 21.96
N THR A 772 -8.15 8.50 21.87
CA THR A 772 -8.90 9.62 22.47
C THR A 772 -9.43 10.55 21.37
N MET A 773 -10.73 10.84 21.40
CA MET A 773 -11.37 11.81 20.51
C MET A 773 -11.93 12.98 21.32
N THR A 774 -11.47 14.20 21.07
CA THR A 774 -11.97 15.42 21.73
C THR A 774 -13.16 16.01 20.97
N ALA A 775 -14.15 16.51 21.71
CA ALA A 775 -15.42 16.97 21.13
C ALA A 775 -15.24 18.10 20.11
N VAL A 776 -14.26 18.99 20.30
CA VAL A 776 -14.10 20.18 19.44
C VAL A 776 -13.20 19.96 18.22
N THR A 777 -12.26 19.01 18.27
CA THR A 777 -11.32 18.77 17.16
C THR A 777 -11.79 17.64 16.26
N ASP A 778 -12.29 16.56 16.85
CA ASP A 778 -12.44 15.29 16.14
C ASP A 778 -13.87 15.04 15.64
N PHE A 779 -14.79 15.97 15.95
CA PHE A 779 -16.18 15.97 15.50
C PHE A 779 -16.49 17.20 14.64
N PRO A 780 -15.92 17.31 13.42
CA PRO A 780 -16.07 18.49 12.57
C PRO A 780 -17.51 18.68 12.06
N ASN A 781 -18.33 17.63 12.05
CA ASN A 781 -19.72 17.70 11.60
C ASN A 781 -20.68 17.87 12.79
N ILE A 782 -21.02 19.12 13.10
CA ILE A 782 -21.89 19.50 14.22
C ILE A 782 -23.31 19.94 13.80
N THR A 783 -23.68 19.69 12.54
CA THR A 783 -25.02 19.96 11.98
C THR A 783 -25.53 18.72 11.24
N ILE A 784 -26.20 17.84 11.96
CA ILE A 784 -26.71 16.56 11.45
C ILE A 784 -28.20 16.68 11.09
N ALA A 785 -28.58 16.19 9.91
CA ALA A 785 -29.97 16.17 9.48
C ALA A 785 -30.84 15.38 10.48
N GLY A 786 -31.94 15.98 10.93
CA GLY A 786 -32.83 15.40 11.95
C GLY A 786 -32.52 15.81 13.40
N PHE A 787 -31.41 16.53 13.63
CA PHE A 787 -31.01 17.06 14.94
C PHE A 787 -30.99 18.58 14.98
N SER A 788 -31.05 19.16 16.18
CA SER A 788 -30.80 20.58 16.38
C SER A 788 -29.32 20.90 16.15
N PRO A 789 -28.96 22.08 15.63
CA PRO A 789 -27.56 22.48 15.50
C PRO A 789 -26.84 22.54 16.85
N ALA A 790 -25.66 21.94 16.91
CA ALA A 790 -24.73 22.10 18.04
C ALA A 790 -23.85 23.34 17.85
N TYR A 791 -23.26 23.83 18.94
CA TYR A 791 -22.26 24.90 18.92
C TYR A 791 -21.07 24.54 19.82
N VAL A 792 -19.94 25.23 19.61
CA VAL A 792 -18.71 25.07 20.39
C VAL A 792 -18.72 26.02 21.60
N ASP A 793 -18.59 25.49 22.81
CA ASP A 793 -18.32 26.27 24.03
C ASP A 793 -16.80 26.36 24.23
N ASP A 794 -16.18 27.37 23.61
CA ASP A 794 -14.73 27.56 23.61
C ASP A 794 -14.13 27.66 25.01
N VAL A 795 -14.89 28.16 26.00
CA VAL A 795 -14.41 28.34 27.37
C VAL A 795 -14.22 27.00 28.08
N ARG A 796 -15.03 26.00 27.71
CA ARG A 796 -15.07 24.69 28.38
C ARG A 796 -14.57 23.55 27.50
N ASN A 797 -14.15 23.86 26.27
CA ASN A 797 -13.69 22.88 25.29
C ASN A 797 -14.74 21.77 25.05
N ALA A 798 -16.00 22.16 24.93
CA ALA A 798 -17.14 21.25 24.86
C ALA A 798 -18.06 21.56 23.67
N LEU A 799 -18.78 20.56 23.19
CA LEU A 799 -19.94 20.76 22.30
C LEU A 799 -21.22 20.85 23.12
N ALA A 800 -22.14 21.71 22.69
CA ALA A 800 -23.36 22.05 23.43
C ALA A 800 -24.53 22.40 22.51
N ILE A 801 -25.75 22.32 23.04
CA ILE A 801 -26.98 22.74 22.35
C ILE A 801 -27.45 24.10 22.87
N ASN A 802 -27.93 24.97 21.97
CA ASN A 802 -28.50 26.26 22.37
C ASN A 802 -29.88 26.07 23.03
N ALA A 803 -29.88 25.83 24.35
CA ALA A 803 -31.10 25.63 25.14
C ALA A 803 -32.05 26.83 25.18
N GLY A 804 -31.59 28.04 24.81
CA GLY A 804 -32.47 29.20 24.64
C GLY A 804 -33.41 29.07 23.43
N GLN A 805 -33.00 28.29 22.43
CA GLN A 805 -33.74 28.09 21.19
C GLN A 805 -34.34 26.68 21.07
N TYR A 806 -33.62 25.66 21.54
CA TYR A 806 -33.97 24.26 21.38
C TYR A 806 -34.12 23.61 22.76
N LYS A 807 -35.33 23.66 23.32
CA LYS A 807 -35.66 23.09 24.65
C LYS A 807 -36.17 21.66 24.51
N ASP A 808 -35.65 20.76 25.33
CA ASP A 808 -35.94 19.32 25.32
C ASP A 808 -35.66 18.62 23.98
N MET A 809 -34.82 19.22 23.14
CA MET A 809 -34.43 18.70 21.82
C MET A 809 -33.01 18.14 21.86
N PHE A 810 -32.73 17.17 20.98
CA PHE A 810 -31.38 16.65 20.76
C PHE A 810 -30.63 17.44 19.69
N ALA A 811 -29.33 17.60 19.91
CA ALA A 811 -28.31 17.90 18.91
C ALA A 811 -27.41 16.67 18.71
N ALA A 812 -26.61 16.67 17.65
CA ALA A 812 -25.64 15.61 17.38
C ALA A 812 -24.38 16.16 16.74
N ALA A 813 -23.26 15.47 16.98
CA ALA A 813 -21.98 15.73 16.36
C ALA A 813 -21.33 14.43 15.90
N GLN A 814 -20.63 14.46 14.76
CA GLN A 814 -20.09 13.28 14.09
C GLN A 814 -18.61 13.46 13.68
N GLY A 815 -17.83 12.40 13.86
CA GLY A 815 -16.42 12.26 13.50
C GLY A 815 -16.11 10.86 12.96
N SER A 816 -14.88 10.64 12.49
CA SER A 816 -14.42 9.33 12.01
C SER A 816 -13.41 8.74 12.98
N PHE A 817 -13.55 7.46 13.31
CA PHE A 817 -12.63 6.74 14.16
C PHE A 817 -11.32 6.46 13.42
N SER A 818 -10.20 6.91 13.97
CA SER A 818 -8.86 6.76 13.36
C SER A 818 -8.01 5.67 14.03
N GLY A 819 -8.55 4.97 15.04
CA GLY A 819 -7.88 3.87 15.72
C GLY A 819 -7.97 2.54 14.96
N GLU A 820 -7.27 1.53 15.45
CA GLU A 820 -7.30 0.19 14.88
C GLU A 820 -8.67 -0.47 15.03
N THR A 821 -9.01 -1.41 14.15
CA THR A 821 -10.24 -2.18 14.34
C THR A 821 -10.10 -3.06 15.58
N GLY A 822 -11.02 -2.95 16.55
CA GLY A 822 -10.90 -3.66 17.81
C GLY A 822 -12.13 -3.57 18.71
N ILE A 823 -12.03 -4.17 19.90
CA ILE A 823 -13.07 -4.09 20.94
C ILE A 823 -12.62 -3.07 21.98
N TYR A 824 -13.48 -2.08 22.20
CA TYR A 824 -13.18 -0.93 23.04
C TYR A 824 -14.22 -0.73 24.14
N ASN A 825 -13.72 -0.45 25.34
CA ASN A 825 -14.47 0.24 26.37
C ASN A 825 -14.49 1.73 26.04
N ILE A 826 -15.64 2.27 25.64
CA ILE A 826 -15.80 3.69 25.26
C ILE A 826 -16.23 4.49 26.49
N LYS A 827 -15.32 5.28 27.05
CA LYS A 827 -15.61 6.26 28.10
C LYS A 827 -16.08 7.58 27.50
N LEU A 828 -17.29 8.02 27.84
CA LEU A 828 -17.82 9.35 27.51
C LEU A 828 -17.63 10.30 28.71
N THR A 829 -17.04 11.47 28.46
CA THR A 829 -16.88 12.53 29.47
C THR A 829 -17.81 13.72 29.17
N THR A 830 -18.73 13.97 30.09
CA THR A 830 -19.75 15.03 30.03
C THR A 830 -19.54 16.06 31.14
N LEU A 831 -20.21 17.22 31.07
CA LEU A 831 -20.21 18.23 32.13
C LEU A 831 -21.62 18.33 32.73
N THR A 832 -21.70 18.20 34.06
CA THR A 832 -22.94 18.40 34.80
C THR A 832 -23.31 19.89 34.84
N GLU A 833 -24.59 20.20 34.91
CA GLU A 833 -25.09 21.58 35.01
C GLU A 833 -26.17 21.64 36.10
N LEU A 834 -26.21 22.76 36.84
CA LEU A 834 -27.13 22.92 37.98
C LEU A 834 -28.61 22.95 37.54
N ASP A 835 -28.85 23.30 36.29
CA ASP A 835 -30.17 23.57 35.72
C ASP A 835 -30.80 22.37 35.00
N GLY A 836 -30.08 21.26 34.80
CA GLY A 836 -30.72 20.00 34.37
C GLY A 836 -29.79 18.84 34.02
N GLU A 837 -30.36 17.63 34.10
CA GLU A 837 -29.69 16.35 33.84
C GLU A 837 -29.79 15.93 32.37
N SER A 838 -28.98 16.57 31.51
CA SER A 838 -28.91 16.25 30.07
C SER A 838 -28.58 14.76 29.82
N THR A 839 -29.13 14.21 28.75
CA THR A 839 -28.96 12.83 28.26
C THR A 839 -28.10 12.80 27.00
N TYR A 840 -27.22 11.80 26.92
CA TYR A 840 -26.23 11.59 25.88
C TYR A 840 -26.36 10.17 25.32
N ARG A 841 -26.15 10.00 24.01
CA ARG A 841 -26.11 8.71 23.31
C ARG A 841 -24.88 8.63 22.43
N VAL A 842 -24.12 7.54 22.52
CA VAL A 842 -22.97 7.28 21.67
C VAL A 842 -23.38 6.28 20.59
N VAL A 843 -23.03 6.57 19.34
CA VAL A 843 -23.46 5.84 18.14
C VAL A 843 -22.21 5.50 17.30
N VAL A 844 -22.05 4.22 16.93
CA VAL A 844 -20.97 3.71 16.07
C VAL A 844 -21.61 3.10 14.82
N ASP A 845 -21.23 3.59 13.63
CA ASP A 845 -21.79 3.20 12.33
C ASP A 845 -23.33 3.14 12.28
N GLY A 846 -23.96 4.14 12.91
CA GLY A 846 -25.41 4.27 12.98
C GLY A 846 -26.11 3.44 14.07
N THR A 847 -25.36 2.64 14.84
CA THR A 847 -25.89 1.83 15.95
C THR A 847 -25.60 2.50 17.30
N THR A 848 -26.63 2.73 18.13
CA THR A 848 -26.44 3.27 19.49
C THR A 848 -25.78 2.22 20.39
N VAL A 849 -24.56 2.49 20.86
CA VAL A 849 -23.76 1.60 21.70
C VAL A 849 -23.87 1.95 23.19
N GLY A 850 -24.34 3.15 23.52
CA GLY A 850 -24.43 3.62 24.90
C GLY A 850 -25.40 4.77 25.09
N THR A 851 -26.04 4.85 26.26
CA THR A 851 -26.87 5.98 26.68
C THR A 851 -26.54 6.35 28.12
N PHE A 852 -26.39 7.64 28.40
CA PHE A 852 -26.05 8.15 29.73
C PHE A 852 -26.81 9.43 30.05
N GLN A 853 -27.31 9.56 31.27
CA GLN A 853 -27.92 10.78 31.76
C GLN A 853 -27.06 11.36 32.89
N ASN A 854 -26.75 12.65 32.79
CA ASN A 854 -26.01 13.36 33.83
C ASN A 854 -26.68 13.19 35.20
N PRO A 855 -25.93 13.01 36.29
CA PRO A 855 -26.51 13.03 37.63
C PRO A 855 -26.91 14.45 38.03
N THR A 856 -27.85 14.56 38.98
CA THR A 856 -28.10 15.82 39.67
C THR A 856 -26.85 16.30 40.38
N THR A 857 -26.51 17.57 40.23
CA THR A 857 -25.27 18.17 40.76
C THR A 857 -25.54 19.40 41.61
N THR A 858 -24.62 19.69 42.53
CA THR A 858 -24.55 20.97 43.26
C THR A 858 -23.37 21.84 42.81
N THR A 859 -22.60 21.36 41.83
CA THR A 859 -21.41 22.03 41.29
C THR A 859 -21.56 22.13 39.78
N ASP A 860 -21.59 23.36 39.27
CA ASP A 860 -21.74 23.60 37.84
C ASP A 860 -20.46 23.20 37.07
N TYR A 861 -20.64 22.59 35.90
CA TYR A 861 -19.59 22.10 35.00
C TYR A 861 -18.63 21.06 35.61
N ALA A 862 -19.05 20.32 36.64
CA ALA A 862 -18.25 19.20 37.13
C ALA A 862 -18.30 18.04 36.12
N PRO A 863 -17.17 17.38 35.81
CA PRO A 863 -17.14 16.26 34.87
C PRO A 863 -17.94 15.07 35.41
N ALA A 864 -18.69 14.41 34.54
CA ALA A 864 -19.34 13.13 34.78
C ALA A 864 -18.97 12.15 33.66
N GLU A 865 -18.53 10.96 34.05
CA GLU A 865 -17.98 9.95 33.15
C GLU A 865 -18.83 8.66 33.21
N VAL A 866 -18.92 7.98 32.07
CA VAL A 866 -19.56 6.67 31.92
C VAL A 866 -18.72 5.85 30.95
N VAL A 867 -18.62 4.54 31.17
CA VAL A 867 -17.94 3.60 30.27
C VAL A 867 -18.98 2.67 29.65
N PHE A 868 -18.94 2.53 28.34
CA PHE A 868 -19.68 1.53 27.58
C PHE A 868 -18.72 0.42 27.20
N GLU A 869 -18.94 -0.79 27.71
CA GLU A 869 -17.96 -1.87 27.63
C GLU A 869 -18.12 -2.72 26.37
N ASP A 870 -17.03 -3.32 25.90
CA ASP A 870 -16.98 -4.32 24.84
C ASP A 870 -17.58 -3.90 23.49
N ILE A 871 -17.31 -2.66 23.06
CA ILE A 871 -17.85 -2.12 21.81
C ILE A 871 -16.89 -2.38 20.65
N ALA A 872 -17.34 -3.14 19.65
CA ALA A 872 -16.60 -3.31 18.40
C ALA A 872 -16.59 -2.00 17.61
N VAL A 873 -15.40 -1.53 17.24
CA VAL A 873 -15.20 -0.31 16.44
C VAL A 873 -14.21 -0.62 15.33
N ALA A 874 -14.61 -0.39 14.08
CA ALA A 874 -13.74 -0.57 12.92
C ALA A 874 -12.91 0.70 12.64
N ASN A 875 -11.70 0.53 12.10
CA ASN A 875 -10.94 1.66 11.55
C ASN A 875 -11.79 2.37 10.47
N GLY A 876 -11.93 3.69 10.60
CA GLY A 876 -12.77 4.50 9.72
C GLY A 876 -14.26 4.50 10.06
N ALA A 877 -14.70 3.80 11.12
CA ALA A 877 -16.09 3.80 11.57
C ALA A 877 -16.59 5.23 11.88
N THR A 878 -17.87 5.48 11.61
CA THR A 878 -18.54 6.74 11.91
C THR A 878 -18.91 6.80 13.38
N ILE A 879 -18.37 7.76 14.13
CA ILE A 879 -18.67 7.99 15.55
C ILE A 879 -19.57 9.21 15.68
N GLN A 880 -20.72 9.05 16.33
CA GLN A 880 -21.67 10.13 16.58
C GLN A 880 -22.06 10.21 18.06
N VAL A 881 -22.08 11.41 18.62
CA VAL A 881 -22.58 11.68 19.97
C VAL A 881 -23.82 12.57 19.87
N GLU A 882 -24.93 12.09 20.41
CA GLU A 882 -26.21 12.80 20.46
C GLU A 882 -26.48 13.27 21.88
N PHE A 883 -26.87 14.53 22.07
CA PHE A 883 -27.03 15.13 23.40
C PHE A 883 -28.18 16.14 23.41
N ASN A 884 -28.93 16.24 24.52
CA ASN A 884 -30.09 17.14 24.60
C ASN A 884 -29.94 18.26 25.64
N SER A 885 -30.77 19.28 25.50
CA SER A 885 -31.01 20.25 26.57
C SER A 885 -32.04 19.69 27.54
N HIS A 886 -31.95 20.00 28.84
CA HIS A 886 -32.93 19.53 29.84
C HIS A 886 -33.09 20.56 30.97
N THR A 887 -34.30 20.73 31.52
CA THR A 887 -34.51 21.42 32.82
C THR A 887 -34.89 20.48 33.96
N ASN A 888 -34.29 20.62 35.14
CA ASN A 888 -34.74 19.91 36.35
C ASN A 888 -35.88 20.63 37.10
N GLY A 889 -36.29 21.80 36.62
CA GLY A 889 -37.37 22.58 37.20
C GLY A 889 -37.04 23.31 38.51
N THR A 890 -35.76 23.33 38.93
CA THR A 890 -35.37 23.85 40.26
C THR A 890 -34.80 25.26 40.26
N ILE A 891 -34.26 25.73 39.13
CA ILE A 891 -33.61 27.05 39.00
C ILE A 891 -34.53 27.99 38.20
N PRO A 892 -35.15 29.00 38.84
CA PRO A 892 -35.96 29.99 38.12
C PRO A 892 -35.10 30.89 37.23
N GLU A 893 -35.52 31.06 35.98
CA GLU A 893 -34.96 31.99 35.00
C GLU A 893 -36.12 32.70 34.31
N ASP A 894 -36.34 33.97 34.66
CA ASP A 894 -37.54 34.74 34.30
C ASP A 894 -38.86 34.04 34.70
N ASP A 895 -39.79 33.87 33.75
CA ASP A 895 -41.08 33.18 33.93
C ASP A 895 -40.99 31.66 33.73
N ILE A 896 -39.78 31.10 33.54
CA ILE A 896 -39.53 29.67 33.31
C ILE A 896 -38.43 29.15 34.24
N THR A 897 -38.00 27.91 34.02
CA THR A 897 -36.82 27.32 34.68
C THR A 897 -35.67 27.21 33.69
N ALA A 898 -34.44 27.38 34.19
CA ALA A 898 -33.22 27.28 33.41
C ALA A 898 -33.05 25.87 32.82
N TYR A 899 -32.37 25.78 31.67
CA TYR A 899 -32.11 24.53 30.96
C TYR A 899 -30.61 24.31 30.79
N SER A 900 -30.15 23.11 31.10
CA SER A 900 -28.82 22.64 30.74
C SER A 900 -28.68 22.45 29.23
N ARG A 901 -27.43 22.46 28.76
CA ARG A 901 -27.05 22.52 27.35
C ARG A 901 -26.36 21.26 26.85
N GLY A 902 -26.39 20.15 27.59
CA GLY A 902 -25.85 18.87 27.14
C GLY A 902 -24.36 18.92 26.80
N ARG A 903 -23.53 19.55 27.64
CA ARG A 903 -22.09 19.72 27.37
C ARG A 903 -21.29 18.43 27.53
N TRP A 904 -20.46 18.12 26.53
CA TRP A 904 -19.49 17.02 26.61
C TRP A 904 -18.16 17.37 25.95
N THR A 905 -17.07 16.75 26.43
CA THR A 905 -15.69 17.14 26.11
C THR A 905 -14.92 16.11 25.29
N GLY A 906 -15.31 14.84 25.29
CA GLY A 906 -14.67 13.82 24.47
C GLY A 906 -15.11 12.38 24.75
N LEU A 907 -14.54 11.46 23.97
CA LEU A 907 -14.59 10.01 24.12
C LEU A 907 -13.17 9.46 24.28
N GLU A 908 -12.99 8.49 25.18
CA GLU A 908 -11.77 7.67 25.28
C GLU A 908 -12.14 6.22 24.99
N PHE A 909 -11.45 5.59 24.05
CA PHE A 909 -11.60 4.20 23.65
C PHE A 909 -10.44 3.42 24.29
N ALA A 910 -10.72 2.63 25.32
CA ALA A 910 -9.74 1.78 25.97
C ALA A 910 -9.90 0.34 25.45
N CYS A 911 -8.83 -0.24 24.92
CA CYS A 911 -8.90 -1.60 24.40
C CYS A 911 -9.14 -2.64 25.51
N VAL A 912 -9.82 -3.73 25.15
CA VAL A 912 -10.16 -4.80 26.08
C VAL A 912 -9.32 -6.04 25.77
N ASP A 913 -8.27 -6.26 26.59
CA ASP A 913 -7.47 -7.49 26.56
C ASP A 913 -8.26 -8.69 27.08
N GLY A 914 -8.46 -9.69 26.22
CA GLY A 914 -9.21 -10.90 26.55
C GLY A 914 -8.57 -11.71 27.69
N THR A 915 -9.14 -11.63 28.89
CA THR A 915 -8.88 -12.60 29.98
C THR A 915 -10.17 -13.34 30.33
N GLY A 916 -10.23 -14.65 30.05
CA GLY A 916 -11.39 -15.47 30.44
C GLY A 916 -11.46 -16.91 29.91
N GLY A 917 -10.59 -17.79 30.41
CA GLY A 917 -10.71 -19.24 30.67
C GLY A 917 -11.67 -20.19 29.92
N ASP A 918 -11.03 -21.22 29.33
CA ASP A 918 -11.42 -22.64 29.15
C ASP A 918 -12.86 -23.00 28.74
N GLY A 919 -12.99 -23.31 27.45
CA GLY A 919 -14.01 -24.18 26.86
C GLY A 919 -13.46 -24.73 25.53
N ASP A 920 -13.21 -26.03 25.49
CA ASP A 920 -12.75 -26.79 24.34
C ASP A 920 -13.66 -26.58 23.11
N GLY A 921 -13.07 -26.29 21.95
CA GLY A 921 -13.77 -26.36 20.65
C GLY A 921 -13.91 -25.05 19.88
N ASP A 922 -12.86 -24.66 19.13
CA ASP A 922 -12.96 -23.66 18.03
C ASP A 922 -13.74 -24.18 16.81
N CYS A 923 -14.35 -25.36 16.92
CA CYS A 923 -15.25 -25.92 15.93
C CYS A 923 -16.54 -25.08 15.84
N VAL A 924 -16.89 -24.67 14.63
CA VAL A 924 -18.15 -23.96 14.35
C VAL A 924 -19.15 -24.95 13.73
N ALA A 925 -20.37 -25.00 14.26
CA ALA A 925 -21.41 -25.84 13.67
C ALA A 925 -21.86 -25.28 12.31
N LEU A 926 -21.88 -26.11 11.27
CA LEU A 926 -22.23 -25.74 9.89
C LEU A 926 -23.71 -25.99 9.59
N GLU A 927 -24.32 -25.03 8.90
CA GLU A 927 -25.60 -25.24 8.22
C GLU A 927 -25.42 -25.99 6.90
N GLU A 928 -26.05 -27.16 6.79
CA GLU A 928 -26.14 -27.93 5.56
C GLU A 928 -27.61 -28.07 5.13
N ASN A 929 -27.90 -27.67 3.88
CA ASN A 929 -29.22 -27.87 3.26
C ASN A 929 -30.40 -27.31 4.07
N GLY A 930 -30.21 -26.16 4.73
CA GLY A 930 -31.20 -25.49 5.56
C GLY A 930 -31.33 -26.06 6.96
N VAL A 931 -30.40 -26.89 7.44
CA VAL A 931 -30.41 -27.52 8.77
C VAL A 931 -29.05 -27.39 9.45
N VAL A 932 -29.04 -27.02 10.73
CA VAL A 932 -27.88 -27.07 11.64
C VAL A 932 -28.28 -27.96 12.82
N ALA A 933 -27.39 -28.84 13.28
CA ALA A 933 -27.51 -29.53 14.57
C ALA A 933 -26.28 -29.18 15.42
N VAL A 934 -26.46 -28.95 16.72
CA VAL A 934 -25.37 -28.57 17.65
C VAL A 934 -25.55 -29.27 19.00
N GLU A 935 -24.53 -29.98 19.47
CA GLU A 935 -24.53 -30.61 20.80
C GLU A 935 -24.49 -29.52 21.88
N ALA A 936 -25.28 -29.66 22.95
CA ALA A 936 -25.42 -28.60 23.94
C ALA A 936 -24.11 -28.35 24.70
N GLU A 937 -23.33 -29.39 24.98
CA GLU A 937 -22.04 -29.30 25.65
C GLU A 937 -20.96 -28.59 24.83
N HIS A 938 -21.15 -28.38 23.51
CA HIS A 938 -20.20 -27.69 22.62
C HIS A 938 -20.41 -26.17 22.56
N PHE A 939 -20.73 -25.54 23.69
CA PHE A 939 -20.88 -24.08 23.75
C PHE A 939 -19.51 -23.39 23.76
N ALA A 940 -19.40 -22.29 23.03
CA ALA A 940 -18.16 -21.52 22.89
C ALA A 940 -17.86 -20.67 24.13
N SER A 941 -18.89 -20.13 24.78
CA SER A 941 -18.71 -19.34 26.00
C SER A 941 -19.98 -19.29 26.84
N GLN A 942 -19.84 -18.88 28.10
CA GLN A 942 -20.95 -18.64 29.01
C GLN A 942 -20.75 -17.33 29.77
N SER A 943 -21.84 -16.57 29.95
CA SER A 943 -21.85 -15.30 30.67
C SER A 943 -23.04 -15.17 31.62
N LYS A 944 -23.03 -14.13 32.48
CA LYS A 944 -24.08 -13.85 33.48
C LYS A 944 -24.35 -15.01 34.45
N SER A 945 -23.29 -15.71 34.86
CA SER A 945 -23.35 -16.95 35.63
C SER A 945 -23.29 -16.79 37.16
N ASP A 946 -23.37 -15.55 37.68
CA ASP A 946 -23.15 -15.29 39.12
C ASP A 946 -24.19 -15.92 40.04
N LYS A 947 -25.40 -16.15 39.54
CA LYS A 947 -26.53 -16.69 40.32
C LYS A 947 -26.80 -18.16 40.02
N ARG A 948 -26.76 -18.52 38.74
CA ARG A 948 -26.96 -19.87 38.20
C ARG A 948 -25.99 -20.06 37.05
N LYS A 949 -25.57 -21.28 36.79
CA LYS A 949 -24.61 -21.62 35.73
C LYS A 949 -25.06 -22.90 35.01
N TRP A 950 -24.81 -22.99 33.71
CA TRP A 950 -24.86 -24.24 32.95
C TRP A 950 -23.66 -25.13 33.31
N TYR A 951 -23.94 -26.35 33.72
CA TYR A 951 -22.95 -27.39 34.03
C TYR A 951 -23.01 -28.50 32.98
N VAL A 952 -21.83 -28.94 32.53
CA VAL A 952 -21.68 -30.09 31.63
C VAL A 952 -21.74 -31.39 32.43
N LEU A 953 -22.61 -32.32 31.99
CA LEU A 953 -22.86 -33.61 32.62
C LEU A 953 -22.71 -34.74 31.60
N ASP A 954 -21.57 -35.43 31.66
CA ASP A 954 -21.11 -36.44 30.67
C ASP A 954 -20.74 -37.80 31.29
N GLY A 955 -21.01 -37.97 32.60
CA GLY A 955 -20.64 -39.17 33.35
C GLY A 955 -19.21 -39.19 33.89
N SER A 956 -18.41 -38.13 33.68
CA SER A 956 -17.05 -37.99 34.21
C SER A 956 -16.96 -37.74 35.72
N GLY A 957 -18.09 -37.49 36.38
CA GLY A 957 -18.18 -37.24 37.83
C GLY A 957 -18.08 -35.77 38.23
N THR A 958 -18.49 -34.84 37.36
CA THR A 958 -18.60 -33.40 37.63
C THR A 958 -19.28 -33.14 38.98
N THR A 959 -18.63 -32.33 39.84
CA THR A 959 -19.22 -31.93 41.12
C THR A 959 -20.16 -30.75 40.91
N THR A 960 -21.47 -30.98 41.04
CA THR A 960 -22.51 -29.96 40.89
C THR A 960 -22.86 -29.26 42.21
N PRO A 961 -23.32 -27.99 42.18
CA PRO A 961 -23.77 -27.30 43.37
C PRO A 961 -25.12 -27.86 43.85
N THR A 962 -25.29 -28.02 45.15
CA THR A 962 -26.57 -28.43 45.75
C THR A 962 -27.50 -27.23 46.00
N PRO A 963 -28.83 -27.37 45.89
CA PRO A 963 -29.55 -28.58 45.50
C PRO A 963 -29.43 -28.90 44.00
N ASP A 964 -29.37 -30.20 43.74
CA ASP A 964 -29.44 -30.85 42.43
C ASP A 964 -30.16 -32.19 42.71
N PRO A 965 -31.49 -32.24 42.54
CA PRO A 965 -32.30 -33.40 42.89
C PRO A 965 -32.37 -34.45 41.78
N ASP A 966 -31.84 -34.15 40.59
CA ASP A 966 -32.01 -34.97 39.40
C ASP A 966 -30.87 -36.00 39.27
N PRO A 967 -31.18 -37.25 38.87
CA PRO A 967 -30.15 -38.22 38.56
C PRO A 967 -29.50 -37.89 37.23
N SER A 968 -28.22 -38.22 37.05
CA SER A 968 -27.54 -37.98 35.76
C SER A 968 -28.21 -38.71 34.59
N HIS A 969 -28.48 -37.97 33.50
CA HIS A 969 -29.14 -38.48 32.29
C HIS A 969 -28.21 -38.69 31.07
N HIS A 970 -26.89 -38.59 31.27
CA HIS A 970 -25.87 -38.57 30.21
C HIS A 970 -25.91 -39.82 29.30
N THR A 971 -26.18 -41.01 29.83
CA THR A 971 -26.20 -42.26 29.04
C THR A 971 -27.26 -42.32 27.95
N ALA A 972 -28.29 -41.47 28.02
CA ALA A 972 -29.37 -41.39 27.02
C ALA A 972 -29.32 -40.10 26.18
N ALA A 973 -28.33 -39.25 26.44
CA ALA A 973 -28.02 -38.04 25.70
C ALA A 973 -27.29 -38.39 24.38
N SER A 974 -27.48 -37.58 23.35
CA SER A 974 -26.68 -37.57 22.13
C SER A 974 -25.22 -37.30 22.51
N GLY A 975 -24.27 -38.03 21.92
CA GLY A 975 -22.84 -37.88 22.28
C GLY A 975 -22.44 -38.35 23.69
N GLY A 976 -23.39 -38.52 24.60
CA GLY A 976 -23.15 -38.94 25.98
C GLY A 976 -22.94 -37.80 26.98
N GLY A 977 -23.24 -36.55 26.59
CA GLY A 977 -23.16 -35.34 27.43
C GLY A 977 -24.41 -34.47 27.31
N TYR A 978 -24.63 -33.56 28.27
CA TYR A 978 -25.68 -32.54 28.22
C TYR A 978 -25.36 -31.37 29.17
N LEU A 979 -26.13 -30.28 29.07
CA LEU A 979 -26.05 -29.14 29.97
C LEU A 979 -27.22 -29.09 30.96
N GLU A 980 -26.96 -28.67 32.20
CA GLU A 980 -28.00 -28.42 33.22
C GLU A 980 -27.77 -27.09 33.95
N ILE A 981 -28.84 -26.31 34.16
CA ILE A 981 -28.74 -25.03 34.88
C ILE A 981 -28.86 -25.23 36.39
N LEU A 982 -27.78 -25.02 37.15
CA LEU A 982 -27.73 -25.30 38.58
C LEU A 982 -27.30 -24.09 39.43
N PRO A 983 -27.57 -24.10 40.76
CA PRO A 983 -28.37 -25.11 41.50
C PRO A 983 -29.87 -25.10 41.13
N ASP A 984 -30.50 -26.28 41.12
CA ASP A 984 -31.94 -26.43 40.91
C ASP A 984 -32.69 -26.21 42.23
N THR A 985 -33.18 -24.98 42.39
CA THR A 985 -33.92 -24.56 43.58
C THR A 985 -35.43 -24.61 43.40
N ARG A 986 -35.93 -24.99 42.22
CA ARG A 986 -37.36 -24.91 41.88
C ARG A 986 -37.82 -26.10 41.04
N VAL A 987 -37.82 -27.27 41.66
CA VAL A 987 -38.27 -28.54 41.06
C VAL A 987 -39.78 -28.56 40.76
N THR A 988 -40.60 -28.03 41.68
CA THR A 988 -42.06 -28.12 41.64
C THR A 988 -42.74 -26.76 41.78
N HIS A 989 -44.02 -26.69 41.41
CA HIS A 989 -44.82 -25.47 41.58
C HIS A 989 -44.95 -24.98 43.03
N SER A 990 -44.65 -25.83 44.02
CA SER A 990 -44.72 -25.48 45.44
C SER A 990 -43.44 -24.75 45.92
N ASP A 991 -42.36 -24.82 45.14
CA ASP A 991 -41.08 -24.20 45.47
C ASP A 991 -41.10 -22.70 45.15
N GLN A 992 -40.33 -21.92 45.91
CA GLN A 992 -40.38 -20.47 45.82
C GLN A 992 -39.81 -19.96 44.50
N LEU A 993 -40.63 -19.22 43.75
CA LEU A 993 -40.17 -18.46 42.57
C LEU A 993 -39.48 -17.16 43.02
N VAL A 994 -38.23 -16.99 42.63
CA VAL A 994 -37.39 -15.81 42.86
C VAL A 994 -37.01 -15.21 41.51
N ALA A 995 -37.75 -14.19 41.10
CA ALA A 995 -37.53 -13.51 39.82
C ALA A 995 -36.14 -12.85 39.78
N GLY A 996 -35.43 -13.04 38.68
CA GLY A 996 -34.07 -12.55 38.54
C GLY A 996 -33.03 -13.46 39.19
N GLU A 997 -33.40 -14.66 39.64
CA GLU A 997 -32.47 -15.66 40.19
C GLU A 997 -32.74 -17.07 39.67
N ASN A 998 -33.79 -17.75 40.15
CA ASN A 998 -34.18 -19.09 39.69
C ASN A 998 -35.22 -19.06 38.55
N PHE A 999 -35.71 -17.86 38.23
CA PHE A 999 -36.64 -17.65 37.14
C PHE A 999 -36.41 -16.29 36.46
N SER A 1000 -36.43 -16.27 35.13
CA SER A 1000 -36.49 -15.02 34.36
C SER A 1000 -37.49 -15.12 33.21
N ASN A 1001 -38.45 -14.19 33.19
CA ASN A 1001 -39.34 -14.01 32.03
C ASN A 1001 -38.74 -13.08 30.96
N VAL A 1002 -37.55 -12.53 31.19
CA VAL A 1002 -36.85 -11.63 30.28
C VAL A 1002 -35.61 -12.36 29.73
N PRO A 1003 -35.52 -12.57 28.41
CA PRO A 1003 -34.39 -13.27 27.81
C PRO A 1003 -33.08 -12.49 27.98
N GLY A 1004 -31.95 -13.19 28.00
CA GLY A 1004 -30.62 -12.59 28.05
C GLY A 1004 -30.26 -11.90 29.38
N GLN A 1005 -31.07 -12.04 30.43
CA GLN A 1005 -30.76 -11.42 31.74
C GLN A 1005 -29.89 -12.30 32.64
N LEU A 1006 -30.02 -13.62 32.55
CA LEU A 1006 -29.36 -14.57 33.43
C LEU A 1006 -28.82 -15.75 32.63
N THR A 1007 -27.61 -16.19 32.99
CA THR A 1007 -27.02 -17.48 32.63
C THR A 1007 -27.14 -17.79 31.13
N ILE A 1008 -26.28 -17.13 30.35
CA ILE A 1008 -26.25 -17.22 28.89
C ILE A 1008 -25.16 -18.20 28.46
N VAL A 1009 -25.47 -19.11 27.55
CA VAL A 1009 -24.48 -19.89 26.79
C VAL A 1009 -24.55 -19.51 25.32
N ASP A 1010 -23.38 -19.36 24.69
CA ASP A 1010 -23.21 -18.90 23.33
C ASP A 1010 -22.58 -19.99 22.46
N TYR A 1011 -23.15 -20.19 21.27
CA TYR A 1011 -22.71 -21.16 20.27
C TYR A 1011 -22.34 -20.43 18.98
N LYS A 1012 -21.29 -20.88 18.31
CA LYS A 1012 -20.94 -20.38 16.98
C LYS A 1012 -21.59 -21.26 15.92
N VAL A 1013 -22.37 -20.65 15.03
CA VAL A 1013 -23.05 -21.34 13.93
C VAL A 1013 -22.76 -20.64 12.61
N LYS A 1014 -22.22 -21.37 11.64
CA LYS A 1014 -21.96 -20.90 10.27
C LYS A 1014 -23.16 -21.21 9.39
N PHE A 1015 -23.93 -20.18 9.07
CA PHE A 1015 -25.05 -20.29 8.14
C PHE A 1015 -24.55 -20.14 6.70
N SER A 1016 -24.87 -21.09 5.83
CA SER A 1016 -24.61 -20.99 4.39
C SER A 1016 -25.58 -20.04 3.69
N SER A 1017 -26.70 -19.70 4.34
CA SER A 1017 -27.71 -18.81 3.77
C SER A 1017 -28.57 -18.09 4.82
N ALA A 1018 -28.84 -16.81 4.58
CA ALA A 1018 -29.77 -16.00 5.37
C ALA A 1018 -31.20 -16.57 5.35
N GLY A 1019 -32.02 -16.10 6.30
CA GLY A 1019 -33.47 -16.36 6.34
C GLY A 1019 -33.97 -16.85 7.69
N LYS A 1020 -35.24 -17.26 7.72
CA LYS A 1020 -35.90 -17.75 8.92
C LYS A 1020 -35.52 -19.21 9.23
N TYR A 1021 -35.09 -19.47 10.46
CA TYR A 1021 -34.82 -20.81 10.98
C TYR A 1021 -35.66 -21.07 12.23
N PHE A 1022 -36.44 -22.16 12.24
CA PHE A 1022 -37.11 -22.66 13.42
C PHE A 1022 -36.11 -23.33 14.36
N VAL A 1023 -36.20 -23.01 15.65
CA VAL A 1023 -35.32 -23.56 16.69
C VAL A 1023 -36.03 -24.74 17.34
N TRP A 1024 -35.43 -25.93 17.24
CA TRP A 1024 -35.81 -27.12 17.97
C TRP A 1024 -34.76 -27.40 19.04
N VAL A 1025 -35.20 -27.75 20.25
CA VAL A 1025 -34.29 -28.13 21.33
C VAL A 1025 -34.71 -29.50 21.87
N ARG A 1026 -33.74 -30.36 22.18
CA ARG A 1026 -33.91 -31.65 22.86
C ARG A 1026 -33.61 -31.42 24.33
N ALA A 1027 -34.63 -31.53 25.16
CA ALA A 1027 -34.53 -31.25 26.59
C ALA A 1027 -35.04 -32.45 27.40
N TYR A 1028 -34.51 -32.58 28.62
CA TYR A 1028 -35.03 -33.47 29.65
C TYR A 1028 -35.68 -32.61 30.73
N SER A 1029 -36.76 -33.11 31.31
CA SER A 1029 -37.44 -32.39 32.38
C SER A 1029 -38.05 -33.41 33.33
N THR A 1030 -37.59 -33.33 34.57
CA THR A 1030 -37.91 -34.22 35.68
C THR A 1030 -39.01 -33.61 36.55
N GLY A 1031 -38.95 -32.28 36.76
CA GLY A 1031 -39.89 -31.47 37.52
C GLY A 1031 -41.06 -30.92 36.72
N THR A 1032 -41.86 -30.05 37.36
CA THR A 1032 -42.94 -29.31 36.65
C THR A 1032 -42.49 -27.94 36.16
N GLU A 1033 -41.33 -27.47 36.62
CA GLU A 1033 -40.90 -26.08 36.52
C GLU A 1033 -39.53 -25.89 35.86
N ASP A 1034 -38.83 -26.97 35.54
CA ASP A 1034 -37.53 -27.09 34.87
C ASP A 1034 -37.69 -27.23 33.34
N ASN A 1035 -38.61 -26.49 32.73
CA ASN A 1035 -39.16 -26.86 31.43
C ASN A 1035 -39.27 -25.73 30.42
N GLY A 1036 -38.44 -24.69 30.54
CA GLY A 1036 -38.28 -23.69 29.50
C GLY A 1036 -36.96 -22.94 29.49
N VAL A 1037 -36.68 -22.34 28.34
CA VAL A 1037 -35.48 -21.55 28.03
C VAL A 1037 -35.83 -20.43 27.05
N HIS A 1038 -34.95 -19.45 26.87
CA HIS A 1038 -35.03 -18.47 25.78
C HIS A 1038 -33.87 -18.65 24.80
N VAL A 1039 -34.05 -18.26 23.53
CA VAL A 1039 -33.03 -18.28 22.48
C VAL A 1039 -32.85 -16.90 21.82
N GLY A 1040 -31.62 -16.57 21.45
CA GLY A 1040 -31.21 -15.31 20.83
C GLY A 1040 -30.20 -15.51 19.70
N ILE A 1041 -29.90 -14.42 18.99
CA ILE A 1041 -28.91 -14.37 17.91
C ILE A 1041 -28.14 -13.05 17.93
N ASP A 1042 -26.81 -13.11 17.81
CA ASP A 1042 -25.89 -11.96 17.77
C ASP A 1042 -26.13 -10.94 18.88
N GLY A 1043 -26.30 -11.43 20.12
CA GLY A 1043 -26.59 -10.60 21.29
C GLY A 1043 -28.02 -10.03 21.34
N THR A 1044 -28.84 -10.27 20.31
CA THR A 1044 -30.23 -9.84 20.24
C THR A 1044 -31.18 -10.96 20.68
N TRP A 1045 -32.28 -10.58 21.35
CA TRP A 1045 -33.28 -11.52 21.89
C TRP A 1045 -34.66 -11.25 21.30
N PRO A 1046 -34.95 -11.79 20.09
CA PRO A 1046 -36.18 -11.49 19.37
C PRO A 1046 -37.42 -12.02 20.10
N GLU A 1047 -38.60 -11.43 19.85
CA GLU A 1047 -39.85 -11.92 20.44
C GLU A 1047 -40.12 -13.39 20.09
N SER A 1048 -39.75 -13.82 18.89
CA SER A 1048 -39.82 -15.22 18.43
C SER A 1048 -38.82 -16.16 19.12
N GLY A 1049 -37.89 -15.66 19.94
CA GLY A 1049 -36.96 -16.46 20.72
C GLY A 1049 -37.37 -16.68 22.18
N LYS A 1050 -38.46 -16.06 22.63
CA LYS A 1050 -38.86 -16.06 24.04
C LYS A 1050 -39.71 -17.27 24.41
N ARG A 1051 -39.52 -17.79 25.63
CA ARG A 1051 -40.42 -18.76 26.30
C ARG A 1051 -40.65 -20.05 25.50
N LEU A 1052 -39.57 -20.69 25.04
CA LEU A 1052 -39.63 -22.05 24.55
C LEU A 1052 -39.97 -22.99 25.72
N GLN A 1053 -40.95 -23.90 25.56
CA GLN A 1053 -41.59 -24.61 26.69
C GLN A 1053 -41.93 -26.08 26.40
N TRP A 1054 -41.71 -26.96 27.39
CA TRP A 1054 -42.05 -28.39 27.37
C TRP A 1054 -43.17 -28.76 28.36
N CYS A 1055 -44.36 -29.12 27.86
CA CYS A 1055 -45.47 -29.65 28.68
C CYS A 1055 -45.59 -31.18 28.64
N THR A 1056 -45.02 -31.83 27.63
CA THR A 1056 -45.12 -33.28 27.38
C THR A 1056 -43.73 -33.86 27.23
N GLY A 1057 -43.58 -35.18 27.43
CA GLY A 1057 -42.28 -35.82 27.32
C GLY A 1057 -41.42 -35.74 28.60
N LYS A 1058 -42.06 -35.63 29.78
CA LYS A 1058 -41.37 -35.67 31.08
C LYS A 1058 -40.65 -37.00 31.28
N ASN A 1059 -39.53 -36.99 32.01
CA ASN A 1059 -38.67 -38.15 32.29
C ASN A 1059 -38.14 -38.87 31.03
N GLN A 1060 -37.93 -38.13 29.93
CA GLN A 1060 -37.28 -38.61 28.71
C GLN A 1060 -36.82 -37.43 27.83
N TRP A 1061 -35.72 -37.58 27.10
CA TRP A 1061 -35.25 -36.58 26.13
C TRP A 1061 -36.29 -36.32 25.03
N THR A 1062 -36.74 -35.07 24.91
CA THR A 1062 -37.85 -34.70 24.01
C THR A 1062 -37.55 -33.44 23.20
N TRP A 1063 -37.69 -33.55 21.87
CA TRP A 1063 -37.67 -32.40 20.95
C TRP A 1063 -38.94 -31.55 21.05
N GLU A 1064 -38.81 -30.22 21.15
CA GLU A 1064 -39.95 -29.29 21.05
C GLU A 1064 -39.54 -27.94 20.43
N SER A 1065 -40.52 -27.25 19.82
CA SER A 1065 -40.38 -25.91 19.24
C SER A 1065 -41.70 -25.13 19.35
N LYS A 1066 -42.07 -24.74 20.58
CA LYS A 1066 -43.34 -24.06 20.89
C LYS A 1066 -43.13 -22.89 21.85
N GLN A 1067 -43.71 -21.75 21.50
CA GLN A 1067 -43.65 -20.55 22.34
C GLN A 1067 -44.84 -20.50 23.28
N ARG A 1068 -44.60 -20.44 24.58
CA ARG A 1068 -45.65 -20.17 25.57
C ARG A 1068 -46.24 -18.77 25.40
N THR A 1069 -47.56 -18.70 25.38
CA THR A 1069 -48.33 -17.45 25.31
C THR A 1069 -49.42 -17.42 26.37
N ASP A 1070 -50.05 -16.27 26.59
CA ASP A 1070 -51.18 -16.13 27.51
C ASP A 1070 -52.37 -17.01 27.11
N ALA A 1071 -52.53 -17.28 25.81
CA ALA A 1071 -53.61 -18.09 25.27
C ALA A 1071 -53.35 -19.61 25.36
N ASN A 1072 -52.08 -20.03 25.37
CA ASN A 1072 -51.70 -21.43 25.44
C ASN A 1072 -50.45 -21.63 26.31
N HIS A 1073 -50.69 -22.12 27.53
CA HIS A 1073 -49.67 -22.41 28.53
C HIS A 1073 -48.61 -23.41 28.03
N CYS A 1074 -49.00 -24.35 27.17
CA CYS A 1074 -48.10 -25.38 26.61
C CYS A 1074 -47.45 -25.00 25.29
N GLY A 1075 -47.68 -23.77 24.86
CA GLY A 1075 -47.03 -23.14 23.73
C GLY A 1075 -47.65 -23.42 22.37
N GLU A 1076 -47.49 -22.46 21.49
CA GLU A 1076 -47.97 -22.46 20.11
C GLU A 1076 -46.83 -22.84 19.15
N ALA A 1077 -47.12 -23.75 18.22
CA ALA A 1077 -46.17 -24.19 17.19
C ALA A 1077 -45.78 -23.06 16.23
N GLN A 1078 -44.62 -23.18 15.58
CA GLN A 1078 -44.08 -22.24 14.57
C GLN A 1078 -43.78 -20.81 15.07
N LYS A 1079 -43.95 -20.53 16.36
CA LYS A 1079 -43.62 -19.21 16.94
C LYS A 1079 -42.19 -19.10 17.46
N ILE A 1080 -41.47 -20.23 17.60
CA ILE A 1080 -40.06 -20.24 17.99
C ILE A 1080 -39.18 -20.29 16.73
N TYR A 1081 -38.54 -19.17 16.41
CA TYR A 1081 -37.63 -19.04 15.26
C TYR A 1081 -36.67 -17.85 15.42
N LEU A 1082 -35.57 -17.88 14.67
CA LEU A 1082 -34.62 -16.79 14.50
C LEU A 1082 -34.61 -16.35 13.03
N ASP A 1083 -34.53 -15.04 12.78
CA ASP A 1083 -34.29 -14.50 11.45
C ASP A 1083 -32.79 -14.22 11.32
N VAL A 1084 -32.10 -15.05 10.55
CA VAL A 1084 -30.65 -14.94 10.31
C VAL A 1084 -30.43 -13.91 9.20
N PRO A 1085 -29.73 -12.79 9.45
CA PRO A 1085 -29.71 -11.65 8.54
C PRO A 1085 -28.84 -11.84 7.30
N SER A 1086 -27.80 -12.68 7.39
CA SER A 1086 -26.81 -12.92 6.33
C SER A 1086 -26.33 -14.38 6.36
N ALA A 1087 -25.66 -14.84 5.30
CA ALA A 1087 -24.80 -16.01 5.41
C ALA A 1087 -23.52 -15.61 6.18
N GLY A 1088 -22.92 -16.53 6.91
CA GLY A 1088 -21.76 -16.28 7.76
C GLY A 1088 -21.90 -16.89 9.15
N VAL A 1089 -20.88 -16.67 10.00
CA VAL A 1089 -20.91 -17.11 11.39
C VAL A 1089 -21.74 -16.14 12.22
N HIS A 1090 -22.72 -16.69 12.91
CA HIS A 1090 -23.57 -15.98 13.85
C HIS A 1090 -23.44 -16.62 15.24
N THR A 1091 -23.62 -15.82 16.28
CA THR A 1091 -23.65 -16.32 17.66
C THR A 1091 -25.09 -16.67 18.02
N ILE A 1092 -25.37 -17.93 18.33
CA ILE A 1092 -26.68 -18.40 18.81
C ILE A 1092 -26.61 -18.55 20.32
N SER A 1093 -27.50 -17.88 21.03
CA SER A 1093 -27.44 -17.79 22.49
C SER A 1093 -28.64 -18.45 23.15
N PHE A 1094 -28.45 -19.15 24.27
CA PHE A 1094 -29.54 -19.63 25.13
C PHE A 1094 -29.42 -19.03 26.53
N SER A 1095 -30.55 -18.60 27.12
CA SER A 1095 -30.56 -18.00 28.46
C SER A 1095 -31.61 -18.61 29.36
N LEU A 1096 -31.33 -18.59 30.68
CA LEU A 1096 -32.22 -19.12 31.71
C LEU A 1096 -33.62 -18.51 31.60
N ARG A 1097 -34.63 -19.39 31.56
CA ARG A 1097 -36.00 -19.05 31.94
C ARG A 1097 -36.34 -19.64 33.30
N GLU A 1098 -35.95 -20.87 33.56
CA GLU A 1098 -36.12 -21.62 34.81
C GLU A 1098 -34.80 -22.36 35.13
N ASP A 1099 -34.41 -22.47 36.40
CA ASP A 1099 -33.31 -23.35 36.82
C ASP A 1099 -33.71 -24.84 36.78
N GLY A 1100 -32.75 -25.75 36.84
CA GLY A 1100 -32.94 -27.19 36.62
C GLY A 1100 -33.14 -27.60 35.16
N PHE A 1101 -33.19 -26.67 34.20
CA PHE A 1101 -33.42 -27.01 32.80
C PHE A 1101 -32.25 -27.80 32.20
N GLU A 1102 -32.53 -28.99 31.66
CA GLU A 1102 -31.56 -29.87 31.01
C GLU A 1102 -31.65 -29.78 29.47
N MET A 1103 -30.53 -29.49 28.80
CA MET A 1103 -30.43 -29.35 27.34
C MET A 1103 -29.36 -30.27 26.77
N ASP A 1104 -29.72 -31.06 25.76
CA ASP A 1104 -28.84 -32.07 25.14
C ASP A 1104 -28.39 -31.67 23.73
N LYS A 1105 -29.31 -31.22 22.87
CA LYS A 1105 -28.97 -30.79 21.51
C LYS A 1105 -29.96 -29.75 21.02
N PHE A 1106 -29.54 -28.86 20.12
CA PHE A 1106 -30.47 -28.01 19.37
C PHE A 1106 -30.30 -28.13 17.86
N VAL A 1107 -31.39 -27.86 17.13
CA VAL A 1107 -31.45 -27.89 15.67
C VAL A 1107 -32.09 -26.61 15.16
N LEU A 1108 -31.42 -25.96 14.21
CA LEU A 1108 -31.95 -24.82 13.46
C LEU A 1108 -32.37 -25.30 12.09
N SER A 1109 -33.60 -25.02 11.66
CA SER A 1109 -34.12 -25.56 10.40
C SER A 1109 -34.99 -24.56 9.64
N LYS A 1110 -34.78 -24.41 8.33
CA LYS A 1110 -35.61 -23.53 7.48
C LYS A 1110 -37.06 -24.00 7.33
N THR A 1111 -37.33 -25.28 7.61
CA THR A 1111 -38.68 -25.85 7.58
C THR A 1111 -39.09 -26.27 8.99
N TYR A 1112 -40.37 -26.11 9.34
CA TYR A 1112 -40.89 -26.54 10.63
C TYR A 1112 -41.08 -28.07 10.68
N THR A 1113 -39.96 -28.79 10.73
CA THR A 1113 -39.92 -30.25 10.71
C THR A 1113 -39.30 -30.75 12.01
N LYS A 1114 -40.09 -31.48 12.81
CA LYS A 1114 -39.64 -32.02 14.10
C LYS A 1114 -38.56 -33.09 13.90
N PRO A 1115 -37.37 -32.97 14.51
CA PRO A 1115 -36.35 -34.02 14.50
C PRO A 1115 -36.85 -35.32 15.17
N SER A 1116 -36.33 -36.47 14.71
CA SER A 1116 -36.63 -37.79 15.29
C SER A 1116 -35.42 -38.36 16.03
N GLY A 1117 -35.66 -39.14 17.10
CA GLY A 1117 -34.57 -39.76 17.87
C GLY A 1117 -33.65 -38.70 18.50
N GLU A 1118 -32.35 -38.87 18.34
CA GLU A 1118 -31.29 -37.93 18.77
C GLU A 1118 -31.14 -36.73 17.81
N GLY A 1119 -31.88 -36.68 16.70
CA GLY A 1119 -31.73 -35.64 15.68
C GLY A 1119 -30.64 -35.94 14.66
N PRO A 1120 -30.32 -34.99 13.76
CA PRO A 1120 -29.19 -35.13 12.85
C PRO A 1120 -27.85 -35.07 13.61
N ASP A 1121 -26.82 -35.64 12.99
CA ASP A 1121 -25.45 -35.51 13.47
C ASP A 1121 -25.04 -34.03 13.39
N GLU A 1122 -24.28 -33.58 14.39
CA GLU A 1122 -23.63 -32.27 14.35
C GLU A 1122 -22.53 -32.29 13.28
N VAL A 1123 -22.54 -31.29 12.42
CA VAL A 1123 -21.51 -31.10 11.39
C VAL A 1123 -20.67 -29.91 11.82
N LEU A 1124 -19.46 -30.18 12.28
CA LEU A 1124 -18.51 -29.16 12.67
C LEU A 1124 -17.57 -28.84 11.51
N VAL A 1125 -17.35 -27.55 11.27
CA VAL A 1125 -16.35 -27.02 10.34
C VAL A 1125 -15.50 -26.00 11.07
N ASP A 1126 -14.41 -25.57 10.44
CA ASP A 1126 -13.46 -24.63 11.04
C ASP A 1126 -12.87 -25.15 12.38
N CYS A 1127 -13.06 -26.45 12.68
CA CYS A 1127 -12.38 -27.17 13.73
C CYS A 1127 -10.88 -27.08 13.49
N GLY A 1128 -10.15 -26.50 14.45
CA GLY A 1128 -8.71 -26.34 14.40
C GLY A 1128 -8.01 -27.50 13.68
N THR A 1129 -7.30 -27.16 12.62
CA THR A 1129 -6.47 -28.10 11.87
C THR A 1129 -5.42 -28.70 12.80
N LEU A 1130 -5.45 -30.03 12.95
CA LEU A 1130 -4.38 -30.94 13.38
C LEU A 1130 -3.24 -30.31 14.20
N SER A 1131 -3.23 -30.59 15.51
CA SER A 1131 -2.08 -30.33 16.39
C SER A 1131 -0.78 -30.95 15.86
N VAL A 1132 0.34 -30.27 16.13
CA VAL A 1132 1.72 -30.70 15.88
C VAL A 1132 2.04 -32.06 16.55
N ASP A 1133 1.27 -32.48 17.56
CA ASP A 1133 1.41 -33.77 18.23
C ASP A 1133 1.06 -34.98 17.33
N ASP A 1134 0.20 -34.81 16.32
CA ASP A 1134 -0.19 -35.89 15.41
C ASP A 1134 0.87 -36.19 14.33
N VAL A 1135 1.83 -35.28 14.10
CA VAL A 1135 2.94 -35.48 13.16
C VAL A 1135 3.99 -36.44 13.74
N GLU A 1136 4.18 -36.47 15.06
CA GLU A 1136 5.05 -37.47 15.70
C GLU A 1136 4.45 -38.89 15.63
N ALA A 1137 3.13 -39.03 15.67
CA ALA A 1137 2.45 -40.31 15.53
C ALA A 1137 2.50 -40.84 14.08
N ASN A 1138 2.38 -39.96 13.07
CA ASN A 1138 2.45 -40.32 11.66
C ASN A 1138 3.84 -40.82 11.21
N LYS A 1139 4.93 -40.47 11.90
CA LYS A 1139 6.29 -41.01 11.61
C LYS A 1139 6.42 -42.51 11.91
N LYS A 1140 5.49 -43.11 12.68
CA LYS A 1140 5.49 -44.54 13.02
C LYS A 1140 4.71 -45.40 12.02
N VAL A 1141 3.80 -44.81 11.26
CA VAL A 1141 2.95 -45.54 10.30
C VAL A 1141 3.59 -45.52 8.91
N LYS A 1142 3.81 -46.70 8.31
CA LYS A 1142 4.48 -46.84 7.01
C LYS A 1142 3.62 -47.60 6.03
N LEU A 1143 3.66 -47.18 4.77
CA LEU A 1143 3.07 -47.89 3.64
C LEU A 1143 4.17 -48.56 2.81
N TYR A 1144 4.04 -49.86 2.54
CA TYR A 1144 5.00 -50.59 1.73
C TYR A 1144 4.37 -51.73 0.93
N PRO A 1145 4.77 -51.97 -0.34
CA PRO A 1145 5.68 -51.15 -1.13
C PRO A 1145 5.03 -49.82 -1.56
N ASN A 1146 5.83 -48.76 -1.69
CA ASN A 1146 5.44 -47.49 -2.29
C ASN A 1146 6.60 -47.00 -3.17
N PRO A 1147 6.51 -47.05 -4.51
CA PRO A 1147 5.31 -47.34 -5.30
C PRO A 1147 4.76 -48.77 -5.12
N ALA A 1148 3.44 -48.90 -5.12
CA ALA A 1148 2.69 -50.11 -4.91
C ALA A 1148 2.17 -50.66 -6.23
N GLN A 1149 2.31 -51.97 -6.47
CA GLN A 1149 1.69 -52.63 -7.62
C GLN A 1149 0.29 -53.09 -7.24
N ASN A 1150 0.05 -54.36 -6.92
CA ASN A 1150 -1.32 -54.83 -6.69
C ASN A 1150 -1.76 -54.77 -5.22
N THR A 1151 -0.84 -54.50 -4.30
CA THR A 1151 -1.12 -54.53 -2.87
C THR A 1151 -0.28 -53.50 -2.12
N ILE A 1152 -0.83 -52.93 -1.04
CA ILE A 1152 -0.11 -52.05 -0.11
C ILE A 1152 -0.29 -52.51 1.34
N VAL A 1153 0.79 -52.60 2.10
CA VAL A 1153 0.79 -53.02 3.50
C VAL A 1153 0.92 -51.79 4.40
N VAL A 1154 0.08 -51.71 5.42
CA VAL A 1154 0.18 -50.71 6.48
C VAL A 1154 0.95 -51.30 7.66
N GLN A 1155 2.03 -50.65 8.07
CA GLN A 1155 2.84 -51.02 9.24
C GLN A 1155 2.79 -49.91 10.29
N GLY A 1156 2.92 -50.27 11.56
CA GLY A 1156 3.01 -49.29 12.67
C GLY A 1156 1.70 -49.04 13.43
N ILE A 1157 0.60 -49.73 13.09
CA ILE A 1157 -0.70 -49.60 13.77
C ILE A 1157 -1.18 -50.98 14.25
N ALA A 1158 -1.71 -51.05 15.48
CA ALA A 1158 -2.21 -52.28 16.09
C ALA A 1158 -3.66 -52.63 15.67
N LYS A 1159 -4.56 -51.65 15.60
CA LYS A 1159 -5.88 -51.81 15.00
C LYS A 1159 -6.35 -50.50 14.37
N GLY A 1160 -7.16 -50.56 13.31
CA GLY A 1160 -7.73 -49.35 12.73
C GLY A 1160 -8.57 -49.62 11.50
N LYS A 1161 -9.14 -48.57 10.90
CA LYS A 1161 -9.89 -48.62 9.64
C LYS A 1161 -9.21 -47.75 8.60
N ALA A 1162 -8.74 -48.38 7.53
CA ALA A 1162 -8.09 -47.71 6.42
C ALA A 1162 -9.05 -47.50 5.25
N THR A 1163 -9.09 -46.29 4.70
CA THR A 1163 -9.93 -45.92 3.57
C THR A 1163 -9.09 -45.21 2.53
N ILE A 1164 -9.21 -45.58 1.24
CA ILE A 1164 -8.38 -44.99 0.18
C ILE A 1164 -9.19 -44.01 -0.64
N TYR A 1165 -8.60 -42.85 -0.88
CA TYR A 1165 -9.13 -41.76 -1.67
C TYR A 1165 -8.21 -41.48 -2.87
N ASP A 1166 -8.80 -41.09 -3.99
CA ASP A 1166 -8.04 -40.50 -5.09
C ASP A 1166 -7.60 -39.06 -4.75
N THR A 1167 -6.86 -38.41 -5.65
CA THR A 1167 -6.35 -37.04 -5.44
C THR A 1167 -7.44 -35.97 -5.38
N VAL A 1168 -8.70 -36.32 -5.69
CA VAL A 1168 -9.86 -35.41 -5.59
C VAL A 1168 -10.77 -35.78 -4.42
N GLY A 1169 -10.26 -36.58 -3.46
CA GLY A 1169 -10.95 -36.92 -2.22
C GLY A 1169 -12.11 -37.90 -2.39
N ARG A 1170 -12.29 -38.51 -3.56
CA ARG A 1170 -13.33 -39.53 -3.77
C ARG A 1170 -12.85 -40.86 -3.21
N LYS A 1171 -13.70 -41.50 -2.43
CA LYS A 1171 -13.43 -42.82 -1.85
C LYS A 1171 -13.35 -43.88 -2.95
N VAL A 1172 -12.16 -44.38 -3.23
CA VAL A 1172 -11.92 -45.40 -4.27
C VAL A 1172 -11.85 -46.82 -3.72
N ILE A 1173 -11.51 -46.97 -2.43
CA ILE A 1173 -11.64 -48.25 -1.71
C ILE A 1173 -12.33 -48.01 -0.36
N SER A 1174 -13.41 -48.75 -0.12
CA SER A 1174 -14.20 -48.71 1.11
C SER A 1174 -13.40 -49.24 2.31
N SER A 1175 -13.76 -48.81 3.52
CA SER A 1175 -12.94 -49.00 4.72
C SER A 1175 -12.55 -50.47 5.00
N VAL A 1176 -11.25 -50.72 5.12
CA VAL A 1176 -10.63 -52.02 5.41
C VAL A 1176 -10.15 -52.02 6.87
N ASN A 1177 -10.52 -53.05 7.63
CA ASN A 1177 -10.06 -53.20 9.01
C ASN A 1177 -8.61 -53.72 9.06
N ILE A 1178 -7.78 -53.08 9.86
CA ILE A 1178 -6.38 -53.45 10.19
C ILE A 1178 -6.38 -54.07 11.59
N LEU A 1179 -5.70 -55.21 11.77
CA LEU A 1179 -5.53 -55.91 13.06
C LEU A 1179 -4.09 -56.44 13.18
N GLN A 1180 -3.46 -56.27 14.34
CA GLN A 1180 -2.02 -56.47 14.63
C GLN A 1180 -1.50 -57.88 14.32
N SER A 1181 -2.36 -58.89 14.28
CA SER A 1181 -1.97 -60.28 14.09
C SER A 1181 -1.76 -60.68 12.63
N GLU A 1182 -2.11 -59.82 11.67
CA GLU A 1182 -1.91 -60.07 10.25
C GLU A 1182 -1.44 -58.77 9.59
N ASN A 1183 -0.22 -58.74 9.03
CA ASN A 1183 0.20 -57.71 8.08
C ASN A 1183 -0.68 -57.82 6.81
N LYS A 1184 -1.96 -57.41 6.90
CA LYS A 1184 -2.90 -57.50 5.81
C LYS A 1184 -2.49 -56.52 4.73
N ALA A 1185 -1.99 -57.07 3.63
CA ALA A 1185 -1.86 -56.37 2.39
C ALA A 1185 -3.25 -55.95 1.91
N ILE A 1186 -3.48 -54.66 1.76
CA ILE A 1186 -4.69 -54.09 1.17
C ILE A 1186 -4.58 -54.29 -0.34
N ASP A 1187 -5.52 -55.04 -0.92
CA ASP A 1187 -5.59 -55.25 -2.36
C ASP A 1187 -6.04 -53.95 -3.05
N ILE A 1188 -5.17 -53.44 -3.91
CA ILE A 1188 -5.37 -52.23 -4.71
C ILE A 1188 -5.28 -52.55 -6.22
N SER A 1189 -5.40 -53.82 -6.60
CA SER A 1189 -5.30 -54.25 -8.00
C SER A 1189 -6.38 -53.67 -8.92
N LEU A 1190 -7.51 -53.26 -8.34
CA LEU A 1190 -8.67 -52.71 -9.07
C LEU A 1190 -8.63 -51.19 -9.25
N ILE A 1191 -7.72 -50.47 -8.57
CA ILE A 1191 -7.57 -49.02 -8.78
C ILE A 1191 -6.51 -48.74 -9.87
N PRO A 1192 -6.75 -47.80 -10.80
CA PRO A 1192 -5.80 -47.46 -11.87
C PRO A 1192 -4.45 -46.96 -11.34
N ALA A 1193 -3.41 -47.04 -12.17
CA ALA A 1193 -2.12 -46.39 -11.88
C ALA A 1193 -2.33 -44.89 -11.61
N GLY A 1194 -1.71 -44.38 -10.55
CA GLY A 1194 -1.95 -43.01 -10.09
C GLY A 1194 -1.55 -42.76 -8.64
N VAL A 1195 -1.79 -41.55 -8.17
CA VAL A 1195 -1.51 -41.15 -6.79
C VAL A 1195 -2.77 -41.30 -5.95
N TYR A 1196 -2.64 -41.85 -4.76
CA TYR A 1196 -3.75 -42.07 -3.83
C TYR A 1196 -3.34 -41.71 -2.40
N PHE A 1197 -4.36 -41.45 -1.58
CA PHE A 1197 -4.20 -41.22 -0.14
C PHE A 1197 -4.95 -42.30 0.63
N ILE A 1198 -4.30 -42.90 1.61
CA ILE A 1198 -4.94 -43.80 2.56
C ILE A 1198 -5.10 -43.08 3.89
N VAL A 1199 -6.34 -43.02 4.37
CA VAL A 1199 -6.68 -42.47 5.69
C VAL A 1199 -6.97 -43.64 6.62
N ILE A 1200 -6.23 -43.75 7.70
CA ILE A 1200 -6.35 -44.80 8.70
C ILE A 1200 -6.77 -44.16 10.01
N ASN A 1201 -7.96 -44.52 10.49
CA ASN A 1201 -8.43 -44.13 11.82
C ASN A 1201 -8.11 -45.28 12.78
N ASP A 1202 -7.28 -45.04 13.79
CA ASP A 1202 -7.19 -45.95 14.95
C ASP A 1202 -8.12 -45.47 16.07
N ASP A 1203 -8.03 -46.04 17.27
CA ASP A 1203 -8.91 -45.68 18.40
C ASP A 1203 -8.67 -44.27 18.94
N THR A 1204 -7.54 -43.66 18.58
CA THR A 1204 -7.01 -42.44 19.23
C THR A 1204 -6.60 -41.37 18.23
N ASN A 1205 -6.20 -41.74 17.01
CA ASN A 1205 -5.61 -40.82 16.03
C ASN A 1205 -6.08 -41.11 14.59
N LYS A 1206 -5.97 -40.08 13.75
CA LYS A 1206 -6.23 -40.17 12.30
C LYS A 1206 -4.94 -39.98 11.52
N HIS A 1207 -4.54 -41.02 10.78
CA HIS A 1207 -3.34 -41.04 9.96
C HIS A 1207 -3.68 -40.89 8.48
N ALA A 1208 -3.07 -39.94 7.77
CA ALA A 1208 -3.25 -39.78 6.32
C ALA A 1208 -1.90 -39.93 5.61
N LEU A 1209 -1.77 -40.93 4.74
CA LEU A 1209 -0.51 -41.26 4.05
C LEU A 1209 -0.70 -41.35 2.53
N LYS A 1210 0.26 -40.82 1.77
CA LYS A 1210 0.27 -40.86 0.31
C LYS A 1210 0.96 -42.12 -0.21
N PHE A 1211 0.40 -42.76 -1.23
CA PHE A 1211 1.10 -43.78 -2.01
C PHE A 1211 0.86 -43.66 -3.51
N ILE A 1212 1.78 -44.23 -4.28
CA ILE A 1212 1.74 -44.29 -5.74
C ILE A 1212 1.36 -45.71 -6.15
N LYS A 1213 0.32 -45.88 -6.97
CA LYS A 1213 -0.03 -47.12 -7.66
C LYS A 1213 0.65 -47.13 -9.03
N GLU A 1214 1.46 -48.14 -9.32
CA GLU A 1214 2.04 -48.39 -10.66
C GLU A 1214 1.13 -49.20 -11.57
#